data_AF-A0A1S9CG70-F1
#
_entry.id   AF-A0A1S9CG70-F1
#
_cell.length_a   1.000
_cell.length_b   1.000
_cell.length_c   1.000
_cell.angle_alpha   90.00
_cell.angle_beta   90.00
_cell.angle_gamma   90.00
#
_symmetry.space_group_name_H-M   'P 1'
#
loop_
_entity.id
_entity.type
_entity.pdbx_description
1 polymer ?
#
loop_
_entity_poly.entity_id
_entity_poly.type
_entity_poly.pdbx_seq_one_letter_code
_entity_poly.pdbx_strand_id
1 'polypeptide(L)'
;MKKLKINSILKGRNSSHFVTKEETALNLQTVFKLIDIPFRDEKNLEKTFVNHKSCVATLKNCALPATEDVPLEFKNAVETLIEARIMTVEDGKFNPKSKVTKLEFANYVAQAIYGVEAKTDFFKQAMRDKLLPSNLTYDNNFITLQEVALILNTLIQNPHFKIIPILVTSDIHGHLLPENQGNMELGGMARVATLVENLRNIDPNTILLDVGDAPLNTNISNLFDGRSTIDVMNSMGYNATVLGNHDFDASFENLKMLSKRANYKMLSANIRLLNGDYPTEFEPYYIENIDGIKIGIIGMCDENNKHLIHYLDAKDIKFEGHFETTEQIISEITPQTDIIIVLAHMHNNNNKLPLQVKGIDIEMGGGNDVFGRPLYIEDTLFINPGAHATYLTQLNINTLNNKMIGYTANQFVITEVIEENPKVKAIIDYYNEEMGNVMNQVIGVATEHFTWAASLVRNRENALANVVADAQKDYFLADIVLQNSGGVRSGINKGEITVNDIYMACPFNKLIFIEADGKTVWEAIEHGLTLYPNTDGQFLQVSGIKYIFDGAQIAGQKLVSIIMNDGSPLDLTKKYRVVINDFIGGGGDGFDMLNVLNDEEPLSKSASLILNSNLYVRDIFKYYIEKKGEIAPILEDRIQIINPKH
;
A
#
# COMPACT_ATOMS: atom_id res chain seq x y z
N MET A 1 20.21 15.52 19.88
CA MET A 1 20.71 16.92 19.69
C MET A 1 22.09 17.15 20.31
N LYS A 2 23.14 17.37 19.51
CA LYS A 2 24.14 18.37 19.92
C LYS A 2 23.36 19.67 20.01
N LYS A 3 23.10 20.18 21.22
CA LYS A 3 22.39 21.46 21.43
C LYS A 3 22.84 22.44 20.36
N LEU A 4 21.92 22.85 19.46
CA LEU A 4 22.10 24.04 18.64
C LEU A 4 22.19 25.21 19.62
N LYS A 5 23.39 25.43 20.15
CA LYS A 5 23.71 26.63 20.91
C LYS A 5 23.74 27.75 19.90
N ILE A 6 23.28 28.95 20.25
CA ILE A 6 23.47 30.20 19.48
C ILE A 6 24.87 30.25 18.79
N ASN A 7 25.90 29.76 19.49
CA ASN A 7 27.27 29.65 18.99
C ASN A 7 27.46 28.83 17.71
N SER A 8 26.55 27.92 17.32
CA SER A 8 26.62 27.19 16.05
C SER A 8 26.11 28.01 14.87
N ILE A 9 25.01 28.77 15.06
CA ILE A 9 24.47 29.71 14.05
C ILE A 9 25.44 30.88 13.84
N LEU A 10 26.05 31.38 14.94
CA LEU A 10 27.02 32.49 14.90
C LEU A 10 28.47 32.06 14.62
N LYS A 11 28.76 30.75 14.49
CA LYS A 11 30.16 30.27 14.47
C LYS A 11 30.91 30.78 13.24
N GLY A 12 31.90 31.65 13.45
CA GLY A 12 32.77 32.14 12.38
C GLY A 12 32.09 33.11 11.40
N ARG A 13 30.89 33.61 11.69
CA ARG A 13 30.14 34.56 10.86
C ARG A 13 30.00 35.91 11.55
N ASN A 14 29.99 37.00 10.77
CA ASN A 14 29.76 38.35 11.29
C ASN A 14 28.32 38.48 11.81
N SER A 15 28.14 38.83 13.08
CA SER A 15 26.82 38.93 13.72
C SER A 15 25.92 40.02 13.12
N SER A 16 26.49 41.02 12.46
CA SER A 16 25.75 42.08 11.74
C SER A 16 25.42 41.75 10.29
N HIS A 17 25.71 40.52 9.83
CA HIS A 17 25.38 40.05 8.48
C HIS A 17 23.86 40.01 8.29
N PHE A 18 23.37 40.51 7.16
CA PHE A 18 21.96 40.40 6.79
C PHE A 18 21.69 39.04 6.17
N VAL A 19 20.72 38.32 6.73
CA VAL A 19 20.44 36.94 6.34
C VAL A 19 19.68 36.89 5.02
N THR A 20 20.07 35.96 4.16
CA THR A 20 19.48 35.72 2.84
C THR A 20 18.38 34.64 2.88
N LYS A 21 17.61 34.49 1.80
CA LYS A 21 16.55 33.45 1.68
C LYS A 21 17.13 32.04 1.80
N GLU A 22 18.26 31.74 1.16
CA GLU A 22 18.92 30.42 1.25
C GLU A 22 19.41 30.10 2.68
N GLU A 23 19.97 31.09 3.38
CA GLU A 23 20.41 30.93 4.77
C GLU A 23 19.21 30.78 5.70
N THR A 24 18.10 31.46 5.41
CA THR A 24 16.83 31.30 6.13
C THR A 24 16.31 29.88 5.98
N ALA A 25 16.29 29.33 4.76
CA ALA A 25 15.86 27.95 4.51
C ALA A 25 16.69 26.95 5.32
N LEU A 26 18.02 27.05 5.28
CA LEU A 26 18.92 26.18 6.05
C LEU A 26 18.67 26.25 7.56
N ASN A 27 18.49 27.46 8.10
CA ASN A 27 18.21 27.65 9.52
C ASN A 27 16.88 27.03 9.93
N LEU A 28 15.81 27.22 9.14
CA LEU A 28 14.49 26.69 9.44
C LEU A 28 14.44 25.16 9.29
N GLN A 29 15.04 24.61 8.23
CA GLN A 29 15.13 23.15 8.02
C GLN A 29 15.71 22.47 9.26
N THR A 30 16.82 23.02 9.76
CA THR A 30 17.54 22.51 10.91
C THR A 30 16.70 22.59 12.19
N VAL A 31 16.08 23.74 12.46
CA VAL A 31 15.31 23.96 13.70
C VAL A 31 14.04 23.13 13.73
N PHE A 32 13.36 22.99 12.59
CA PHE A 32 12.13 22.23 12.46
C PHE A 32 12.35 20.75 12.12
N LYS A 33 13.60 20.25 12.18
CA LYS A 33 13.96 18.83 12.01
C LYS A 33 13.46 18.23 10.70
N LEU A 34 13.50 18.99 9.61
CA LEU A 34 13.08 18.52 8.29
C LEU A 34 14.26 17.85 7.59
N ILE A 35 14.09 16.63 7.08
CA ILE A 35 15.15 15.97 6.28
C ILE A 35 15.16 16.51 4.86
N ASP A 36 16.31 16.35 4.21
CA ASP A 36 16.52 16.78 2.83
C ASP A 36 15.52 16.13 1.87
N ILE A 37 14.87 16.94 1.03
CA ILE A 37 14.08 16.46 -0.09
C ILE A 37 15.02 15.98 -1.21
N PRO A 38 14.99 14.69 -1.58
CA PRO A 38 15.73 14.18 -2.72
C PRO A 38 15.20 14.80 -4.01
N PHE A 39 16.10 15.24 -4.90
CA PHE A 39 15.75 15.82 -6.19
C PHE A 39 16.63 15.27 -7.32
N ARG A 40 16.13 15.39 -8.55
CA ARG A 40 16.92 15.14 -9.77
C ARG A 40 17.40 16.45 -10.37
N ASP A 41 18.68 16.48 -10.73
CA ASP A 41 19.28 17.58 -11.47
C ASP A 41 19.24 17.30 -12.99
N GLU A 42 18.03 17.09 -13.52
CA GLU A 42 17.81 16.84 -14.95
C GLU A 42 17.41 18.12 -15.68
N LYS A 43 18.08 18.40 -16.80
CA LYS A 43 17.66 19.46 -17.73
C LYS A 43 16.39 19.00 -18.45
N ASN A 44 15.36 19.86 -18.49
CA ASN A 44 14.06 19.68 -19.16
C ASN A 44 12.94 19.00 -18.35
N LEU A 45 13.07 18.84 -17.03
CA LEU A 45 11.91 18.56 -16.18
C LEU A 45 11.24 19.90 -15.79
N GLU A 46 9.92 20.01 -15.93
CA GLU A 46 9.15 21.20 -15.52
C GLU A 46 8.58 21.01 -14.11
N LYS A 47 8.78 21.99 -13.22
CA LYS A 47 8.23 21.94 -11.85
C LYS A 47 6.74 22.21 -11.88
N THR A 48 5.93 21.16 -11.98
CA THR A 48 4.47 21.26 -11.97
C THR A 48 3.94 21.13 -10.54
N PHE A 49 3.36 22.21 -10.00
CA PHE A 49 2.64 22.16 -8.73
C PHE A 49 1.23 21.60 -8.99
N VAL A 50 0.99 20.34 -8.65
CA VAL A 50 -0.35 19.76 -8.73
C VAL A 50 -1.21 20.36 -7.63
N ASN A 51 -2.06 21.32 -8.03
CA ASN A 51 -3.26 21.79 -7.37
C ASN A 51 -3.20 21.89 -5.83
N HIS A 52 -3.07 23.11 -5.30
CA HIS A 52 -3.17 23.44 -3.87
C HIS A 52 -4.49 23.03 -3.18
N LYS A 53 -5.45 22.43 -3.91
CA LYS A 53 -6.79 22.04 -3.43
C LYS A 53 -7.13 20.55 -3.55
N SER A 54 -6.29 19.69 -4.13
CA SER A 54 -6.63 18.25 -4.29
C SER A 54 -5.69 17.33 -3.52
N CYS A 55 -6.29 16.33 -2.87
CA CYS A 55 -5.65 15.34 -2.01
C CYS A 55 -4.93 14.20 -2.75
N VAL A 56 -4.68 14.33 -4.05
CA VAL A 56 -4.13 13.26 -4.89
C VAL A 56 -3.00 13.80 -5.75
N ALA A 57 -1.78 13.29 -5.53
CA ALA A 57 -0.68 13.46 -6.47
C ALA A 57 -0.65 12.29 -7.45
N THR A 58 -0.32 12.54 -8.73
CA THR A 58 -0.19 11.48 -9.74
C THR A 58 1.27 11.17 -10.03
N LEU A 59 1.57 9.89 -10.31
CA LEU A 59 2.89 9.38 -10.67
C LEU A 59 3.56 10.09 -11.87
N LYS A 60 2.75 10.76 -12.70
CA LYS A 60 3.22 11.53 -13.88
C LYS A 60 4.11 12.74 -13.51
N ASN A 61 4.24 13.07 -12.22
CA ASN A 61 5.04 14.19 -11.70
C ASN A 61 6.14 13.75 -10.70
N CYS A 62 6.55 12.48 -10.74
CA CYS A 62 7.51 11.88 -9.79
C CYS A 62 8.97 12.24 -10.08
N ALA A 63 9.28 13.53 -9.97
CA ALA A 63 10.58 14.10 -9.63
C ALA A 63 10.37 15.61 -9.70
N LEU A 64 10.43 16.31 -8.57
CA LEU A 64 10.45 17.77 -8.62
C LEU A 64 11.81 18.17 -9.21
N PRO A 65 11.87 18.80 -10.39
CA PRO A 65 13.09 19.48 -10.78
C PRO A 65 13.39 20.50 -9.70
N ALA A 66 14.64 20.51 -9.28
CA ALA A 66 15.06 21.47 -8.29
C ALA A 66 15.06 22.88 -8.88
N THR A 67 14.88 23.88 -8.03
CA THR A 67 14.85 25.27 -8.43
C THR A 67 16.21 25.70 -9.00
N GLU A 68 16.18 26.15 -10.26
CA GLU A 68 17.39 26.36 -11.08
C GLU A 68 18.35 27.43 -10.54
N ASP A 69 17.83 28.45 -9.83
CA ASP A 69 18.64 29.59 -9.38
C ASP A 69 19.30 29.39 -8.00
N VAL A 70 19.17 28.20 -7.38
CA VAL A 70 19.65 27.90 -6.04
C VAL A 70 21.03 27.21 -6.07
N PRO A 71 22.05 27.72 -5.34
CA PRO A 71 23.34 27.05 -5.20
C PRO A 71 23.21 25.64 -4.63
N LEU A 72 24.01 24.70 -5.13
CA LEU A 72 23.96 23.28 -4.75
C LEU A 72 24.02 23.06 -3.23
N GLU A 73 24.83 23.85 -2.52
CA GLU A 73 25.02 23.75 -1.06
C GLU A 73 23.76 24.09 -0.23
N PHE A 74 22.81 24.86 -0.78
CA PHE A 74 21.55 25.22 -0.12
C PHE A 74 20.33 24.53 -0.74
N LYS A 75 20.54 23.78 -1.83
CA LYS A 75 19.47 23.23 -2.68
C LYS A 75 18.53 22.32 -1.89
N ASN A 76 19.08 21.39 -1.10
CA ASN A 76 18.29 20.51 -0.24
C ASN A 76 17.41 21.30 0.74
N ALA A 77 17.98 22.28 1.45
CA ALA A 77 17.26 23.08 2.42
C ALA A 77 16.12 23.88 1.76
N VAL A 78 16.40 24.53 0.63
CA VAL A 78 15.40 25.32 -0.10
C VAL A 78 14.26 24.44 -0.59
N GLU A 79 14.54 23.30 -1.23
CA GLU A 79 13.50 22.36 -1.68
C GLU A 79 12.66 21.84 -0.51
N THR A 80 13.31 21.56 0.62
CA THR A 80 12.63 21.11 1.84
C THR A 80 11.64 22.13 2.38
N LEU A 81 11.98 23.43 2.36
CA LEU A 81 11.09 24.49 2.85
C LEU A 81 10.00 24.86 1.83
N ILE A 82 10.25 24.65 0.54
CA ILE A 82 9.25 24.79 -0.52
C ILE A 82 8.22 23.66 -0.43
N GLU A 83 8.65 22.41 -0.24
CA GLU A 83 7.74 21.27 -0.08
C GLU A 83 6.87 21.41 1.17
N ALA A 84 7.47 21.86 2.28
CA ALA A 84 6.74 22.21 3.49
C ALA A 84 5.89 23.49 3.36
N ARG A 85 5.96 24.19 2.22
CA ARG A 85 5.26 25.44 1.88
C ARG A 85 5.52 26.61 2.82
N ILE A 86 6.58 26.53 3.62
CA ILE A 86 7.03 27.63 4.49
C ILE A 86 7.62 28.74 3.64
N MET A 87 8.30 28.39 2.54
CA MET A 87 8.82 29.34 1.56
C MET A 87 8.22 29.09 0.18
N THR A 88 8.12 30.13 -0.63
CA THR A 88 7.52 30.07 -1.97
C THR A 88 8.50 30.54 -3.04
N VAL A 89 8.23 30.12 -4.27
CA VAL A 89 8.91 30.55 -5.49
C VAL A 89 8.03 31.62 -6.15
N GLU A 90 8.63 32.71 -6.62
CA GLU A 90 7.94 33.82 -7.30
C GLU A 90 8.40 33.89 -8.75
N ASP A 91 7.47 33.93 -9.71
CA ASP A 91 7.77 33.97 -11.15
C ASP A 91 8.77 32.87 -11.61
N GLY A 92 8.69 31.69 -10.99
CA GLY A 92 9.56 30.55 -11.29
C GLY A 92 10.98 30.63 -10.71
N LYS A 93 11.30 31.64 -9.88
CA LYS A 93 12.61 31.80 -9.22
C LYS A 93 12.50 31.91 -7.70
N PHE A 94 13.47 31.36 -6.99
CA PHE A 94 13.52 31.47 -5.53
C PHE A 94 14.23 32.74 -5.06
N ASN A 95 15.19 33.25 -5.85
CA ASN A 95 16.05 34.39 -5.55
C ASN A 95 16.83 34.20 -4.23
N PRO A 96 17.74 33.22 -4.15
CA PRO A 96 18.34 32.76 -2.90
C PRO A 96 19.15 33.82 -2.15
N LYS A 97 19.78 34.76 -2.87
CA LYS A 97 20.60 35.83 -2.30
C LYS A 97 19.80 37.05 -1.84
N SER A 98 18.48 37.07 -2.06
CA SER A 98 17.61 38.14 -1.55
C SER A 98 17.64 38.16 -0.03
N LYS A 99 17.78 39.35 0.54
CA LYS A 99 17.78 39.56 2.00
C LYS A 99 16.35 39.43 2.52
N VAL A 100 16.21 38.86 3.72
CA VAL A 100 14.93 38.66 4.40
C VAL A 100 14.71 39.79 5.42
N THR A 101 13.49 40.30 5.51
CA THR A 101 13.10 41.29 6.52
C THR A 101 12.79 40.63 7.87
N LYS A 102 12.78 41.41 8.96
CA LYS A 102 12.43 40.91 10.29
C LYS A 102 11.02 40.34 10.32
N LEU A 103 10.07 41.04 9.68
CA LEU A 103 8.68 40.59 9.59
C LEU A 103 8.53 39.31 8.76
N GLU A 104 9.19 39.21 7.60
CA GLU A 104 9.17 37.99 6.78
C GLU A 104 9.74 36.78 7.54
N PHE A 105 10.90 36.94 8.19
CA PHE A 105 11.52 35.85 8.94
C PHE A 105 10.61 35.37 10.09
N ALA A 106 10.00 36.30 10.83
CA ALA A 106 9.07 35.96 11.90
C ALA A 106 7.82 35.23 11.37
N ASN A 107 7.32 35.61 10.19
CA ASN A 107 6.22 34.91 9.53
C ASN A 107 6.61 33.48 9.13
N TYR A 108 7.81 33.26 8.57
CA TYR A 108 8.27 31.91 8.24
C TYR A 108 8.38 31.02 9.49
N VAL A 109 8.92 31.55 10.59
CA VAL A 109 8.98 30.83 11.87
C VAL A 109 7.57 30.51 12.37
N ALA A 110 6.65 31.48 12.34
CA ALA A 110 5.28 31.27 12.81
C ALA A 110 4.50 30.28 11.94
N GLN A 111 4.66 30.32 10.60
CA GLN A 111 4.09 29.34 9.69
C GLN A 111 4.63 27.93 9.96
N ALA A 112 5.93 27.80 10.22
CA ALA A 112 6.52 26.53 10.58
C ALA A 112 6.08 26.03 11.98
N ILE A 113 5.66 26.90 12.90
CA ILE A 113 5.10 26.50 14.20
C ILE A 113 3.67 25.99 14.06
N TYR A 114 2.79 26.77 13.43
CA TYR A 114 1.34 26.49 13.43
C TYR A 114 0.86 25.68 12.22
N GLY A 115 1.70 25.54 11.18
CA GLY A 115 1.35 24.90 9.92
C GLY A 115 0.71 25.88 8.94
N VAL A 116 1.09 25.78 7.67
CA VAL A 116 0.73 26.76 6.61
C VAL A 116 -0.77 26.83 6.30
N GLU A 117 -1.54 25.81 6.68
CA GLU A 117 -2.98 25.72 6.46
C GLU A 117 -3.81 26.34 7.60
N ALA A 118 -3.18 26.75 8.70
CA ALA A 118 -3.91 27.30 9.84
C ALA A 118 -4.58 28.63 9.46
N LYS A 119 -5.87 28.75 9.77
CA LYS A 119 -6.69 29.95 9.51
C LYS A 119 -6.49 31.00 10.62
N THR A 120 -5.25 31.43 10.84
CA THR A 120 -4.89 32.38 11.91
C THR A 120 -3.91 33.44 11.45
N ASP A 121 -3.81 34.53 12.22
CA ASP A 121 -2.72 35.50 12.10
C ASP A 121 -1.50 34.92 12.83
N PHE A 122 -0.68 34.19 12.07
CA PHE A 122 0.48 33.45 12.55
C PHE A 122 1.38 34.28 13.48
N PHE A 123 1.70 35.50 13.05
CA PHE A 123 2.57 36.40 13.81
C PHE A 123 1.96 36.81 15.14
N LYS A 124 0.69 37.26 15.14
CA LYS A 124 0.01 37.65 16.39
C LYS A 124 -0.11 36.46 17.34
N GLN A 125 -0.37 35.27 16.83
CA GLN A 125 -0.46 34.07 17.65
C GLN A 125 0.91 33.71 18.27
N ALA A 126 1.98 33.72 17.48
CA ALA A 126 3.34 33.47 17.97
C ALA A 126 3.78 34.44 19.07
N MET A 127 3.41 35.72 18.94
CA MET A 127 3.65 36.74 19.98
C MET A 127 2.86 36.47 21.27
N ARG A 128 1.59 36.06 21.16
CA ARG A 128 0.75 35.72 22.33
C ARG A 128 1.29 34.50 23.07
N ASP A 129 1.72 33.49 22.32
CA ASP A 129 2.27 32.25 22.84
C ASP A 129 3.72 32.40 23.34
N LYS A 130 4.29 33.60 23.21
CA LYS A 130 5.66 33.95 23.61
C LYS A 130 6.71 33.08 22.93
N LEU A 131 6.44 32.67 21.69
CA LEU A 131 7.36 31.91 20.83
C LEU A 131 8.25 32.83 19.99
N LEU A 132 7.98 34.14 20.02
CA LEU A 132 8.80 35.19 19.44
C LEU A 132 9.26 36.18 20.53
N PRO A 133 10.51 36.69 20.47
CA PRO A 133 11.00 37.69 21.40
C PRO A 133 10.16 38.98 21.38
N SER A 134 9.68 39.43 22.54
CA SER A 134 8.90 40.67 22.70
C SER A 134 9.74 41.94 22.66
N ASN A 135 11.05 41.82 22.84
CA ASN A 135 12.01 42.93 22.82
C ASN A 135 12.55 43.23 21.41
N LEU A 136 12.12 42.50 20.39
CA LEU A 136 12.50 42.73 19.00
C LEU A 136 11.36 43.43 18.25
N THR A 137 11.71 44.46 17.46
CA THR A 137 10.76 45.10 16.55
C THR A 137 10.69 44.33 15.23
N TYR A 138 9.49 43.94 14.81
CA TYR A 138 9.25 43.22 13.57
C TYR A 138 8.74 44.19 12.50
N ASP A 139 9.67 44.74 11.74
CA ASP A 139 9.43 45.69 10.66
C ASP A 139 10.01 45.18 9.32
N ASN A 140 9.93 46.02 8.28
CA ASN A 140 10.45 45.71 6.95
C ASN A 140 11.97 45.98 6.80
N ASN A 141 12.70 46.20 7.89
CA ASN A 141 14.16 46.24 7.82
C ASN A 141 14.73 44.82 7.69
N PHE A 142 15.89 44.68 7.07
CA PHE A 142 16.55 43.39 6.93
C PHE A 142 16.98 42.81 8.27
N ILE A 143 16.74 41.50 8.45
CA ILE A 143 17.09 40.80 9.68
C ILE A 143 18.58 40.46 9.71
N THR A 144 19.21 40.70 10.85
CA THR A 144 20.62 40.33 11.07
C THR A 144 20.73 38.89 11.59
N LEU A 145 21.91 38.28 11.41
CA LEU A 145 22.19 36.94 11.93
C LEU A 145 22.03 36.85 13.45
N GLN A 146 22.36 37.92 14.18
CA GLN A 146 22.14 38.01 15.63
C GLN A 146 20.65 37.95 15.99
N GLU A 147 19.79 38.64 15.25
CA GLU A 147 18.34 38.64 15.47
C GLU A 147 17.72 37.30 15.10
N VAL A 148 18.15 36.67 14.00
CA VAL A 148 17.78 35.28 13.65
C VAL A 148 18.12 34.33 14.79
N ALA A 149 19.35 34.40 15.31
CA ALA A 149 19.77 33.57 16.43
C ALA A 149 18.93 33.81 17.69
N LEU A 150 18.54 35.07 17.96
CA LEU A 150 17.67 35.41 19.09
C LEU A 150 16.26 34.80 18.94
N ILE A 151 15.64 34.94 17.76
CA ILE A 151 14.31 34.37 17.48
C ILE A 151 14.33 32.85 17.64
N LEU A 152 15.22 32.16 16.92
CA LEU A 152 15.27 30.70 16.93
C LEU A 152 15.66 30.16 18.32
N ASN A 153 16.55 30.82 19.04
CA ASN A 153 16.90 30.41 20.40
C ASN A 153 15.73 30.62 21.38
N THR A 154 14.88 31.62 21.17
CA THR A 154 13.67 31.82 22.00
C THR A 154 12.72 30.63 21.87
N LEU A 155 12.57 30.10 20.65
CA LEU A 155 11.79 28.90 20.37
C LEU A 155 12.44 27.65 20.98
N ILE A 156 13.72 27.39 20.66
CA ILE A 156 14.42 26.14 21.02
C ILE A 156 14.66 26.03 22.53
N GLN A 157 14.85 27.15 23.24
CA GLN A 157 15.05 27.13 24.70
C GLN A 157 13.73 27.15 25.49
N ASN A 158 12.57 27.26 24.83
CA ASN A 158 11.29 27.20 25.52
C ASN A 158 11.03 25.74 25.94
N PRO A 159 11.04 25.41 27.25
CA PRO A 159 10.88 24.03 27.71
C PRO A 159 9.47 23.46 27.46
N HIS A 160 8.51 24.33 27.12
CA HIS A 160 7.13 23.95 26.86
C HIS A 160 6.86 23.75 25.37
N PHE A 161 7.77 24.16 24.47
CA PHE A 161 7.64 23.95 23.04
C PHE A 161 8.44 22.72 22.59
N LYS A 162 7.78 21.75 21.96
CA LYS A 162 8.43 20.51 21.50
C LYS A 162 7.99 20.18 20.09
N ILE A 163 8.92 19.59 19.34
CA ILE A 163 8.69 19.08 17.98
C ILE A 163 8.85 17.57 18.03
N ILE A 164 7.79 16.82 17.71
CA ILE A 164 7.77 15.35 17.69
C ILE A 164 7.79 14.89 16.22
N PRO A 165 8.91 14.32 15.75
CA PRO A 165 9.01 13.84 14.38
C PRO A 165 8.34 12.47 14.21
N ILE A 166 7.48 12.36 13.21
CA ILE A 166 6.80 11.13 12.81
C ILE A 166 7.09 10.88 11.33
N LEU A 167 7.38 9.63 11.01
CA LEU A 167 7.39 9.11 9.64
C LEU A 167 6.27 8.09 9.50
N VAL A 168 5.59 8.11 8.36
CA VAL A 168 4.49 7.19 8.09
C VAL A 168 4.55 6.61 6.67
N THR A 169 4.37 5.29 6.61
CA THR A 169 4.11 4.50 5.39
C THR A 169 2.69 3.94 5.42
N SER A 170 2.21 3.42 4.30
CA SER A 170 0.95 2.66 4.21
C SER A 170 1.05 1.71 3.02
N ASP A 171 0.22 0.67 3.02
CA ASP A 171 -0.03 -0.22 1.88
C ASP A 171 1.28 -0.70 1.24
N ILE A 172 2.26 -1.12 2.06
CA ILE A 172 3.58 -1.54 1.55
C ILE A 172 3.39 -2.73 0.61
N HIS A 173 2.42 -3.60 0.87
CA HIS A 173 2.06 -4.72 0.02
C HIS A 173 3.24 -5.62 -0.36
N GLY A 174 4.21 -5.79 0.55
CA GLY A 174 5.44 -6.54 0.29
C GLY A 174 6.35 -5.95 -0.79
N HIS A 175 6.17 -4.70 -1.22
CA HIS A 175 7.04 -4.01 -2.18
C HIS A 175 8.37 -3.63 -1.52
N LEU A 176 9.26 -4.61 -1.37
CA LEU A 176 10.57 -4.43 -0.74
C LEU A 176 11.60 -3.87 -1.73
N LEU A 177 11.50 -4.26 -3.00
CA LEU A 177 12.39 -3.88 -4.09
C LEU A 177 11.83 -2.68 -4.87
N PRO A 178 12.68 -1.85 -5.49
CA PRO A 178 12.22 -0.82 -6.40
C PRO A 178 11.69 -1.42 -7.72
N GLU A 179 10.78 -0.70 -8.37
CA GLU A 179 10.21 -1.07 -9.67
C GLU A 179 10.55 -0.04 -10.75
N ASN A 180 10.78 -0.51 -11.97
CA ASN A 180 11.02 0.36 -13.12
C ASN A 180 9.70 0.99 -13.61
N GLN A 181 9.63 2.33 -13.60
CA GLN A 181 8.60 3.10 -14.29
C GLN A 181 9.23 4.02 -15.35
N GLY A 182 9.18 3.55 -16.61
CA GLY A 182 9.80 4.27 -17.72
C GLY A 182 11.33 4.32 -17.58
N ASN A 183 11.87 5.52 -17.40
CA ASN A 183 13.32 5.75 -17.22
C ASN A 183 13.71 5.98 -15.74
N MET A 184 12.83 5.63 -14.80
CA MET A 184 13.00 5.89 -13.37
C MET A 184 12.75 4.62 -12.58
N GLU A 185 13.42 4.47 -11.44
CA GLU A 185 13.06 3.44 -10.46
C GLU A 185 12.27 4.08 -9.33
N LEU A 186 11.12 3.50 -8.97
CA LEU A 186 10.28 3.97 -7.88
C LEU A 186 10.25 2.96 -6.75
N GLY A 187 10.19 3.48 -5.52
CA GLY A 187 10.03 2.69 -4.31
C GLY A 187 11.31 2.00 -3.84
N GLY A 188 11.11 0.96 -3.03
CA GLY A 188 12.17 0.19 -2.37
C GLY A 188 12.33 0.55 -0.89
N MET A 189 12.11 -0.43 -0.02
CA MET A 189 12.17 -0.24 1.43
C MET A 189 13.58 0.09 1.94
N ALA A 190 14.63 -0.32 1.22
CA ALA A 190 16.00 0.08 1.55
C ALA A 190 16.22 1.59 1.41
N ARG A 191 15.55 2.25 0.44
CA ARG A 191 15.62 3.71 0.27
C ARG A 191 14.81 4.45 1.33
N VAL A 192 13.61 3.94 1.64
CA VAL A 192 12.80 4.43 2.76
C VAL A 192 13.60 4.40 4.06
N ALA A 193 14.31 3.29 4.32
CA ALA A 193 15.15 3.13 5.51
C ALA A 193 16.26 4.19 5.63
N THR A 194 16.83 4.65 4.52
CA THR A 194 17.82 5.75 4.52
C THR A 194 17.20 7.05 5.03
N LEU A 195 15.98 7.39 4.58
CA LEU A 195 15.28 8.58 5.06
C LEU A 195 14.90 8.48 6.54
N VAL A 196 14.48 7.29 6.98
CA VAL A 196 14.22 6.99 8.41
C VAL A 196 15.47 7.21 9.24
N GLU A 197 16.61 6.66 8.81
CA GLU A 197 17.89 6.83 9.51
C GLU A 197 18.35 8.29 9.53
N ASN A 198 18.17 9.03 8.43
CA ASN A 198 18.49 10.45 8.36
C ASN A 198 17.72 11.26 9.42
N LEU A 199 16.41 11.02 9.57
CA LEU A 199 15.62 11.73 10.57
C LEU A 199 15.98 11.30 12.00
N ARG A 200 16.25 10.01 12.23
CA ARG A 200 16.68 9.53 13.56
C ARG A 200 18.05 10.05 13.98
N ASN A 201 18.94 10.31 13.03
CA ASN A 201 20.21 10.97 13.29
C ASN A 201 20.03 12.44 13.74
N ILE A 202 18.96 13.09 13.29
CA ILE A 202 18.55 14.42 13.76
C ILE A 202 17.89 14.32 15.13
N ASP A 203 16.93 13.41 15.29
CA ASP A 203 16.19 13.19 16.53
C ASP A 203 15.95 11.69 16.81
N PRO A 204 16.59 11.11 17.84
CA PRO A 204 16.39 9.70 18.18
C PRO A 204 14.97 9.38 18.68
N ASN A 205 14.15 10.39 18.98
CA ASN A 205 12.75 10.22 19.40
C ASN A 205 11.77 10.10 18.22
N THR A 206 12.24 9.93 16.98
CA THR A 206 11.38 9.75 15.81
C THR A 206 10.51 8.50 15.90
N ILE A 207 9.21 8.69 15.75
CA ILE A 207 8.24 7.60 15.60
C ILE A 207 8.17 7.19 14.13
N LEU A 208 8.13 5.89 13.87
CA LEU A 208 7.86 5.33 12.56
C LEU A 208 6.58 4.49 12.63
N LEU A 209 5.57 4.87 11.85
CA LEU A 209 4.25 4.25 11.83
C LEU A 209 3.94 3.70 10.43
N ASP A 210 3.05 2.72 10.38
CA ASP A 210 2.51 2.18 9.14
C ASP A 210 0.98 2.09 9.24
N VAL A 211 0.27 2.33 8.14
CA VAL A 211 -1.20 2.31 8.11
C VAL A 211 -1.75 1.01 7.51
N GLY A 212 -1.07 -0.12 7.67
CA GLY A 212 -1.59 -1.46 7.36
C GLY A 212 -1.32 -1.94 5.95
N ASP A 213 -1.75 -3.18 5.68
CA ASP A 213 -1.51 -3.91 4.42
C ASP A 213 -0.04 -4.00 4.02
N ALA A 214 0.82 -4.19 5.01
CA ALA A 214 2.25 -4.28 4.82
C ALA A 214 2.74 -5.64 4.30
N PRO A 215 2.38 -6.79 4.91
CA PRO A 215 3.22 -7.98 4.84
C PRO A 215 3.26 -8.69 3.49
N LEU A 216 2.16 -8.73 2.73
CA LEU A 216 1.93 -9.65 1.58
C LEU A 216 1.66 -8.87 0.28
N ASN A 217 1.59 -9.58 -0.86
CA ASN A 217 1.25 -9.10 -2.23
C ASN A 217 2.40 -8.97 -3.26
N THR A 218 3.63 -9.38 -2.93
CA THR A 218 4.69 -9.63 -3.93
C THR A 218 5.20 -11.06 -3.84
N ASN A 219 5.92 -11.54 -4.85
CA ASN A 219 6.51 -12.89 -4.80
C ASN A 219 7.49 -13.04 -3.63
N ILE A 220 8.31 -12.02 -3.35
CA ILE A 220 9.29 -12.03 -2.27
C ILE A 220 8.63 -11.99 -0.89
N SER A 221 7.40 -11.50 -0.75
CA SER A 221 6.64 -11.62 0.49
C SER A 221 5.82 -12.88 0.58
N ASN A 222 5.07 -13.22 -0.46
CA ASN A 222 4.16 -14.36 -0.50
C ASN A 222 4.89 -15.69 -0.33
N LEU A 223 6.07 -15.86 -0.93
CA LEU A 223 6.85 -17.11 -0.78
C LEU A 223 7.27 -17.37 0.67
N PHE A 224 7.41 -16.32 1.48
CA PHE A 224 7.83 -16.42 2.87
C PHE A 224 6.70 -16.02 3.83
N ASP A 225 5.44 -16.07 3.39
CA ASP A 225 4.25 -15.81 4.20
C ASP A 225 4.29 -14.45 4.92
N GLY A 226 4.93 -13.45 4.31
CA GLY A 226 5.09 -12.09 4.85
C GLY A 226 6.28 -11.88 5.79
N ARG A 227 7.04 -12.93 6.14
CA ARG A 227 8.21 -12.84 7.05
C ARG A 227 9.28 -11.86 6.56
N SER A 228 9.48 -11.78 5.25
CA SER A 228 10.47 -10.87 4.64
C SER A 228 10.15 -9.41 4.94
N THR A 229 8.88 -9.02 4.83
CA THR A 229 8.42 -7.67 5.16
C THR A 229 8.55 -7.37 6.66
N ILE A 230 8.13 -8.29 7.54
CA ILE A 230 8.27 -8.12 8.99
C ILE A 230 9.74 -7.92 9.39
N ASP A 231 10.67 -8.67 8.80
CA ASP A 231 12.10 -8.52 9.10
C ASP A 231 12.68 -7.18 8.65
N VAL A 232 12.25 -6.69 7.49
CA VAL A 232 12.62 -5.35 6.99
C VAL A 232 12.09 -4.28 7.95
N MET A 233 10.80 -4.34 8.31
CA MET A 233 10.18 -3.39 9.25
C MET A 233 10.82 -3.45 10.64
N ASN A 234 11.16 -4.66 11.13
CA ASN A 234 11.93 -4.85 12.36
C ASN A 234 13.29 -4.16 12.31
N SER A 235 14.03 -4.31 11.20
CA SER A 235 15.34 -3.69 11.03
C SER A 235 15.27 -2.17 10.97
N MET A 236 14.17 -1.64 10.42
CA MET A 236 13.82 -0.22 10.38
C MET A 236 13.23 0.28 11.69
N GLY A 237 12.97 -0.57 12.69
CA GLY A 237 12.49 -0.18 14.01
C GLY A 237 11.16 0.58 13.98
N TYR A 238 10.15 0.07 13.26
CA TYR A 238 8.79 0.60 13.36
C TYR A 238 8.32 0.63 14.83
N ASN A 239 7.44 1.58 15.17
CA ASN A 239 6.81 1.64 16.48
C ASN A 239 5.48 0.88 16.45
N ALA A 240 4.67 1.11 15.43
CA ALA A 240 3.39 0.41 15.25
C ALA A 240 2.91 0.37 13.80
N THR A 241 2.03 -0.59 13.53
CA THR A 241 1.14 -0.65 12.36
C THR A 241 -0.29 -0.94 12.81
N VAL A 242 -1.29 -0.66 11.96
CA VAL A 242 -2.67 -1.15 12.12
C VAL A 242 -2.89 -2.31 11.16
N LEU A 243 -3.76 -3.26 11.53
CA LEU A 243 -4.11 -4.34 10.61
C LEU A 243 -4.90 -3.82 9.41
N GLY A 244 -4.55 -4.29 8.21
CA GLY A 244 -5.35 -4.09 7.00
C GLY A 244 -6.08 -5.38 6.55
N ASN A 245 -6.81 -5.34 5.43
CA ASN A 245 -7.50 -6.53 4.90
C ASN A 245 -6.52 -7.57 4.34
N HIS A 246 -5.47 -7.14 3.64
CA HIS A 246 -4.49 -8.05 3.04
C HIS A 246 -3.57 -8.72 4.07
N ASP A 247 -3.53 -8.23 5.31
CA ASP A 247 -2.85 -8.91 6.42
C ASP A 247 -3.41 -10.32 6.71
N PHE A 248 -4.65 -10.60 6.28
CA PHE A 248 -5.34 -11.88 6.46
C PHE A 248 -5.11 -12.88 5.30
N ASP A 249 -4.45 -12.49 4.21
CA ASP A 249 -4.37 -13.30 2.97
C ASP A 249 -3.66 -14.65 3.14
N ALA A 250 -2.73 -14.72 4.10
CA ALA A 250 -1.99 -15.92 4.48
C ALA A 250 -2.57 -16.63 5.72
N SER A 251 -3.81 -16.32 6.11
CA SER A 251 -4.56 -16.76 7.30
C SER A 251 -4.34 -15.98 8.60
N PHE A 252 -5.37 -16.00 9.45
CA PHE A 252 -5.34 -15.38 10.78
C PHE A 252 -4.28 -16.00 11.71
N GLU A 253 -4.02 -17.31 11.61
CA GLU A 253 -2.95 -17.94 12.38
C GLU A 253 -1.57 -17.51 11.90
N ASN A 254 -1.36 -17.34 10.58
CA ASN A 254 -0.13 -16.74 10.09
C ASN A 254 0.02 -15.30 10.59
N LEU A 255 -1.04 -14.48 10.55
CA LEU A 255 -1.00 -13.11 11.05
C LEU A 255 -0.60 -13.06 12.54
N LYS A 256 -1.12 -13.96 13.39
CA LYS A 256 -0.68 -14.11 14.78
C LYS A 256 0.78 -14.54 14.91
N MET A 257 1.29 -15.37 13.99
CA MET A 257 2.71 -15.70 13.93
C MET A 257 3.58 -14.52 13.51
N LEU A 258 3.12 -13.70 12.55
CA LEU A 258 3.80 -12.47 12.14
C LEU A 258 3.86 -11.46 13.28
N SER A 259 2.78 -11.29 14.05
CA SER A 259 2.76 -10.44 15.26
C SER A 259 3.82 -10.87 16.28
N LYS A 260 4.00 -12.18 16.50
CA LYS A 260 5.05 -12.71 17.39
C LYS A 260 6.47 -12.48 16.85
N ARG A 261 6.63 -12.30 15.54
CA ARG A 261 7.91 -11.98 14.89
C ARG A 261 8.18 -10.47 14.88
N ALA A 262 7.15 -9.63 14.90
CA ALA A 262 7.26 -8.19 14.90
C ALA A 262 7.87 -7.67 16.22
N ASN A 263 8.80 -6.73 16.12
CA ASN A 263 9.38 -5.97 17.23
C ASN A 263 8.63 -4.66 17.47
N TYR A 264 7.47 -4.50 16.82
CA TYR A 264 6.61 -3.32 16.83
C TYR A 264 5.18 -3.75 17.11
N LYS A 265 4.33 -2.80 17.48
CA LYS A 265 2.93 -3.09 17.82
C LYS A 265 2.09 -3.28 16.56
N MET A 266 1.36 -4.38 16.45
CA MET A 266 0.30 -4.54 15.46
C MET A 266 -1.03 -4.27 16.14
N LEU A 267 -1.74 -3.23 15.70
CA LEU A 267 -2.91 -2.70 16.41
C LEU A 267 -4.21 -3.07 15.71
N SER A 268 -5.25 -3.33 16.50
CA SER A 268 -6.63 -3.42 16.01
C SER A 268 -7.65 -3.20 17.12
N ALA A 269 -8.40 -2.11 17.01
CA ALA A 269 -9.36 -1.64 17.99
C ALA A 269 -10.73 -2.32 17.89
N ASN A 270 -11.13 -2.74 16.69
CA ASN A 270 -12.47 -3.22 16.40
C ASN A 270 -12.53 -4.70 16.02
N ILE A 271 -11.41 -5.43 16.02
CA ILE A 271 -11.45 -6.89 15.86
C ILE A 271 -11.64 -7.56 17.22
N ARG A 272 -12.56 -8.51 17.28
CA ARG A 272 -12.79 -9.38 18.45
C ARG A 272 -12.81 -10.83 18.04
N LEU A 273 -12.45 -11.71 18.95
CA LEU A 273 -12.79 -13.12 18.89
C LEU A 273 -14.32 -13.29 19.03
N LEU A 274 -14.86 -14.44 18.61
CA LEU A 274 -16.30 -14.73 18.72
C LEU A 274 -16.83 -14.68 20.17
N ASN A 275 -15.98 -14.90 21.17
CA ASN A 275 -16.34 -14.80 22.57
C ASN A 275 -16.44 -13.35 23.08
N GLY A 276 -16.08 -12.36 22.26
CA GLY A 276 -16.13 -10.93 22.58
C GLY A 276 -14.80 -10.34 23.07
N ASP A 277 -13.75 -11.14 23.24
CA ASP A 277 -12.44 -10.65 23.69
C ASP A 277 -11.62 -10.08 22.53
N TYR A 278 -10.64 -9.23 22.84
CA TYR A 278 -9.58 -8.88 21.89
C TYR A 278 -8.65 -10.07 21.64
N PRO A 279 -8.21 -10.32 20.39
CA PRO A 279 -7.08 -11.23 20.18
C PRO A 279 -5.85 -10.70 20.92
N THR A 280 -5.17 -11.55 21.67
CA THR A 280 -4.05 -11.14 22.55
C THR A 280 -2.85 -10.57 21.81
N GLU A 281 -2.71 -10.90 20.53
CA GLU A 281 -1.65 -10.47 19.63
C GLU A 281 -1.84 -9.02 19.11
N PHE A 282 -3.04 -8.45 19.23
CA PHE A 282 -3.39 -7.14 18.66
C PHE A 282 -4.03 -6.24 19.71
N GLU A 283 -3.27 -5.25 20.16
CA GLU A 283 -3.76 -4.25 21.11
C GLU A 283 -4.65 -3.22 20.39
N PRO A 284 -5.73 -2.70 21.02
CA PRO A 284 -6.58 -1.68 20.40
C PRO A 284 -5.83 -0.36 20.15
N TYR A 285 -4.97 -0.02 21.10
CA TYR A 285 -4.18 1.19 21.12
C TYR A 285 -2.93 0.97 21.98
N TYR A 286 -1.96 1.86 21.87
CA TYR A 286 -0.92 2.02 22.87
C TYR A 286 -0.63 3.50 23.13
N ILE A 287 -0.05 3.80 24.29
CA ILE A 287 0.33 5.17 24.65
C ILE A 287 1.86 5.26 24.71
N GLU A 288 2.42 6.06 23.80
CA GLU A 288 3.85 6.35 23.74
C GLU A 288 4.16 7.63 24.50
N ASN A 289 5.26 7.67 25.25
CA ASN A 289 5.67 8.87 25.98
C ASN A 289 6.95 9.45 25.37
N ILE A 290 6.80 10.56 24.66
CA ILE A 290 7.91 11.20 23.95
C ILE A 290 8.18 12.55 24.57
N ASP A 291 9.35 12.67 25.19
CA ASP A 291 9.79 13.88 25.88
C ASP A 291 8.74 14.38 26.89
N GLY A 292 7.97 13.49 27.53
CA GLY A 292 6.92 13.87 28.50
C GLY A 292 5.56 14.23 27.88
N ILE A 293 5.37 14.00 26.58
CA ILE A 293 4.08 14.11 25.87
C ILE A 293 3.54 12.70 25.66
N LYS A 294 2.31 12.45 26.11
CA LYS A 294 1.65 11.15 25.98
C LYS A 294 0.82 11.10 24.70
N ILE A 295 1.24 10.28 23.74
CA ILE A 295 0.56 10.13 22.46
C ILE A 295 -0.20 8.80 22.47
N GLY A 296 -1.53 8.85 22.40
CA GLY A 296 -2.35 7.67 22.18
C GLY A 296 -2.40 7.34 20.69
N ILE A 297 -2.05 6.12 20.33
CA ILE A 297 -2.08 5.63 18.94
C ILE A 297 -3.10 4.49 18.88
N ILE A 298 -4.21 4.73 18.18
CA ILE A 298 -5.32 3.79 18.01
C ILE A 298 -5.20 3.16 16.62
N GLY A 299 -5.34 1.83 16.52
CA GLY A 299 -5.42 1.15 15.21
C GLY A 299 -6.86 0.80 14.87
N MET A 300 -7.40 1.30 13.77
CA MET A 300 -8.78 1.03 13.34
C MET A 300 -8.83 0.40 11.94
N CYS A 301 -9.55 -0.73 11.82
CA CYS A 301 -9.74 -1.45 10.57
C CYS A 301 -11.14 -1.17 10.00
N ASP A 302 -11.32 -1.26 8.68
CA ASP A 302 -12.68 -1.21 8.10
C ASP A 302 -13.54 -2.35 8.64
N GLU A 303 -14.75 -2.05 9.10
CA GLU A 303 -15.71 -3.10 9.48
C GLU A 303 -16.15 -3.95 8.29
N ASN A 304 -16.05 -3.39 7.08
CA ASN A 304 -16.37 -4.10 5.84
C ASN A 304 -15.28 -5.11 5.45
N ASN A 305 -14.13 -5.14 6.14
CA ASN A 305 -13.09 -6.15 5.89
C ASN A 305 -13.63 -7.57 6.03
N LYS A 306 -14.69 -7.81 6.82
CA LYS A 306 -15.40 -9.10 6.88
C LYS A 306 -15.86 -9.64 5.50
N HIS A 307 -16.03 -8.76 4.52
CA HIS A 307 -16.41 -9.09 3.14
C HIS A 307 -15.23 -9.12 2.16
N LEU A 308 -14.08 -8.55 2.55
CA LEU A 308 -12.88 -8.46 1.73
C LEU A 308 -11.89 -9.58 2.05
N ILE A 309 -11.92 -10.08 3.28
CA ILE A 309 -11.08 -11.19 3.72
C ILE A 309 -11.80 -12.53 3.48
N HIS A 310 -11.00 -13.57 3.29
CA HIS A 310 -11.51 -14.91 3.07
C HIS A 310 -12.17 -15.47 4.34
N TYR A 311 -13.34 -16.13 4.20
CA TYR A 311 -14.16 -16.58 5.33
C TYR A 311 -13.39 -17.42 6.35
N LEU A 312 -12.56 -18.37 5.90
CA LEU A 312 -11.83 -19.25 6.83
C LEU A 312 -10.84 -18.49 7.73
N ASP A 313 -10.41 -17.31 7.29
CA ASP A 313 -9.49 -16.43 7.99
C ASP A 313 -10.25 -15.43 8.87
N ALA A 314 -11.56 -15.27 8.64
CA ALA A 314 -12.48 -14.45 9.44
C ALA A 314 -13.32 -15.24 10.45
N LYS A 315 -13.48 -16.56 10.26
CA LYS A 315 -14.52 -17.37 10.93
C LYS A 315 -14.50 -17.32 12.46
N ASP A 316 -13.32 -17.06 13.04
CA ASP A 316 -13.10 -17.04 14.49
C ASP A 316 -13.08 -15.60 15.05
N ILE A 317 -13.32 -14.59 14.21
CA ILE A 317 -13.31 -13.17 14.56
C ILE A 317 -14.57 -12.43 14.06
N LYS A 318 -14.81 -11.26 14.65
CA LYS A 318 -15.84 -10.30 14.23
C LYS A 318 -15.22 -8.91 14.16
N PHE A 319 -15.73 -8.09 13.24
CA PHE A 319 -15.39 -6.67 13.13
C PHE A 319 -16.52 -5.86 13.76
N GLU A 320 -16.20 -5.07 14.77
CA GLU A 320 -17.10 -4.11 15.41
C GLU A 320 -17.11 -2.78 14.64
N GLY A 321 -18.15 -1.97 14.90
CA GLY A 321 -18.38 -0.71 14.21
C GLY A 321 -17.21 0.26 14.39
N HIS A 322 -16.59 0.70 13.30
CA HIS A 322 -15.33 1.45 13.36
C HIS A 322 -15.52 2.86 13.94
N PHE A 323 -16.66 3.51 13.69
CA PHE A 323 -16.97 4.82 14.27
C PHE A 323 -17.25 4.72 15.78
N GLU A 324 -18.15 3.82 16.17
CA GLU A 324 -18.56 3.64 17.57
C GLU A 324 -17.39 3.18 18.44
N THR A 325 -16.56 2.26 17.92
CA THR A 325 -15.38 1.76 18.63
C THR A 325 -14.33 2.85 18.80
N THR A 326 -14.13 3.70 17.79
CA THR A 326 -13.19 4.83 17.90
C THR A 326 -13.64 5.80 18.99
N GLU A 327 -14.92 6.18 19.03
CA GLU A 327 -15.48 7.09 20.04
C GLU A 327 -15.32 6.53 21.47
N GLN A 328 -15.54 5.23 21.64
CA GLN A 328 -15.37 4.55 22.93
C GLN A 328 -13.91 4.61 23.41
N ILE A 329 -12.96 4.27 22.54
CA ILE A 329 -11.53 4.27 22.89
C ILE A 329 -11.03 5.69 23.15
N ILE A 330 -11.45 6.68 22.36
CA ILE A 330 -11.10 8.08 22.63
C ILE A 330 -11.57 8.50 24.01
N SER A 331 -12.81 8.15 24.38
CA SER A 331 -13.35 8.45 25.71
C SER A 331 -12.54 7.79 26.83
N GLU A 332 -12.02 6.58 26.59
CA GLU A 332 -11.18 5.85 27.53
C GLU A 332 -9.78 6.48 27.69
N ILE A 333 -9.12 6.83 26.58
CA ILE A 333 -7.70 7.23 26.61
C ILE A 333 -7.49 8.73 26.78
N THR A 334 -8.47 9.58 26.45
CA THR A 334 -8.36 11.05 26.57
C THR A 334 -7.86 11.52 27.95
N PRO A 335 -8.32 10.97 29.09
CA PRO A 335 -7.83 11.40 30.41
C PRO A 335 -6.33 11.14 30.65
N GLN A 336 -5.71 10.28 29.84
CA GLN A 336 -4.32 9.84 29.99
C GLN A 336 -3.43 10.19 28.79
N THR A 337 -3.96 10.87 27.76
CA THR A 337 -3.23 11.26 26.55
C THR A 337 -3.25 12.78 26.37
N ASP A 338 -2.17 13.32 25.82
CA ASP A 338 -2.07 14.71 25.40
C ASP A 338 -2.45 14.88 23.91
N ILE A 339 -2.19 13.85 23.09
CA ILE A 339 -2.44 13.81 21.64
C ILE A 339 -3.01 12.44 21.26
N ILE A 340 -4.00 12.39 20.37
CA ILE A 340 -4.59 11.16 19.84
C ILE A 340 -4.35 11.07 18.32
N ILE A 341 -3.70 9.99 17.91
CA ILE A 341 -3.48 9.60 16.51
C ILE A 341 -4.30 8.34 16.23
N VAL A 342 -5.06 8.34 15.14
CA VAL A 342 -5.73 7.14 14.62
C VAL A 342 -5.02 6.67 13.35
N LEU A 343 -4.51 5.45 13.37
CA LEU A 343 -4.09 4.71 12.17
C LEU A 343 -5.33 4.00 11.62
N ALA A 344 -5.86 4.50 10.51
CA ALA A 344 -7.14 4.09 9.94
C ALA A 344 -6.93 3.34 8.61
N HIS A 345 -7.08 2.02 8.63
CA HIS A 345 -7.10 1.21 7.41
C HIS A 345 -8.55 0.95 6.98
N MET A 346 -9.25 2.01 6.55
CA MET A 346 -10.70 2.01 6.31
C MET A 346 -11.10 2.46 4.88
N HIS A 347 -10.18 2.40 3.91
CA HIS A 347 -10.47 2.66 2.51
C HIS A 347 -11.23 4.01 2.26
N ASN A 348 -12.50 3.91 1.89
CA ASN A 348 -13.40 5.04 1.59
C ASN A 348 -13.99 5.71 2.84
N ASN A 349 -13.75 5.17 4.03
CA ASN A 349 -14.25 5.69 5.30
C ASN A 349 -13.21 6.53 6.05
N ASN A 350 -11.93 6.51 5.65
CA ASN A 350 -10.85 7.31 6.26
C ASN A 350 -11.29 8.78 6.45
N ASN A 351 -11.52 9.51 5.36
CA ASN A 351 -11.93 10.92 5.44
C ASN A 351 -13.34 11.19 6.03
N LYS A 352 -14.10 10.16 6.41
CA LYS A 352 -15.40 10.30 7.08
C LYS A 352 -15.28 10.22 8.59
N LEU A 353 -14.24 9.57 9.12
CA LEU A 353 -14.03 9.42 10.56
C LEU A 353 -14.03 10.75 11.31
N PRO A 354 -13.35 11.83 10.85
CA PRO A 354 -13.33 13.11 11.56
C PRO A 354 -14.67 13.86 11.52
N LEU A 355 -15.54 13.48 10.58
CA LEU A 355 -16.89 14.01 10.47
C LEU A 355 -17.85 13.36 11.47
N GLN A 356 -17.56 12.11 11.87
CA GLN A 356 -18.41 11.32 12.76
C GLN A 356 -17.91 11.32 14.21
N VAL A 357 -16.59 11.32 14.43
CA VAL A 357 -15.96 11.16 15.75
C VAL A 357 -15.12 12.38 16.09
N LYS A 358 -15.33 12.93 17.30
CA LYS A 358 -14.57 14.08 17.83
C LYS A 358 -13.45 13.62 18.76
N GLY A 359 -12.46 14.48 18.98
CA GLY A 359 -11.32 14.20 19.87
C GLY A 359 -10.12 13.54 19.19
N ILE A 360 -10.14 13.42 17.85
CA ILE A 360 -9.00 12.95 17.05
C ILE A 360 -8.15 14.16 16.67
N ASP A 361 -6.87 14.19 17.07
CA ASP A 361 -5.95 15.24 16.62
C ASP A 361 -5.44 14.95 15.20
N ILE A 362 -5.06 13.70 14.94
CA ILE A 362 -4.50 13.26 13.65
C ILE A 362 -5.14 11.93 13.24
N GLU A 363 -5.53 11.84 11.98
CA GLU A 363 -5.89 10.59 11.31
C GLU A 363 -4.93 10.33 10.15
N MET A 364 -4.39 9.11 10.10
CA MET A 364 -3.57 8.61 9.00
C MET A 364 -4.35 7.49 8.30
N GLY A 365 -4.69 7.67 7.03
CA GLY A 365 -5.52 6.74 6.25
C GLY A 365 -4.73 5.79 5.36
N GLY A 366 -5.19 4.53 5.25
CA GLY A 366 -4.66 3.48 4.37
C GLY A 366 -5.77 2.68 3.66
N GLY A 367 -5.38 1.76 2.77
CA GLY A 367 -6.29 0.87 2.01
C GLY A 367 -6.85 1.46 0.72
N ASN A 368 -6.44 2.66 0.34
CA ASN A 368 -6.93 3.34 -0.88
C ASN A 368 -5.81 3.70 -1.87
N ASP A 369 -4.55 3.36 -1.55
CA ASP A 369 -3.34 3.70 -2.29
C ASP A 369 -3.20 5.19 -2.64
N VAL A 370 -3.84 6.07 -1.85
CA VAL A 370 -3.80 7.50 -2.09
C VAL A 370 -2.56 8.09 -1.43
N PHE A 371 -1.82 8.89 -2.19
CA PHE A 371 -0.79 9.78 -1.67
C PHE A 371 -1.29 11.22 -1.72
N GLY A 372 -1.41 11.86 -0.56
CA GLY A 372 -2.04 13.16 -0.43
C GLY A 372 -1.52 13.99 0.72
N ARG A 373 -1.43 15.31 0.51
CA ARG A 373 -0.94 16.26 1.52
C ARG A 373 -1.85 16.31 2.75
N PRO A 374 -1.29 16.62 3.93
CA PRO A 374 -2.08 16.85 5.14
C PRO A 374 -3.11 17.97 4.94
N LEU A 375 -4.33 17.74 5.43
CA LEU A 375 -5.41 18.72 5.39
C LEU A 375 -6.30 18.58 6.61
N TYR A 376 -6.89 19.69 7.03
CA TYR A 376 -7.87 19.67 8.12
C TYR A 376 -9.25 19.25 7.62
N ILE A 377 -9.80 18.20 8.23
CA ILE A 377 -11.22 17.84 8.15
C ILE A 377 -11.80 18.15 9.53
N GLU A 378 -12.68 19.16 9.59
CA GLU A 378 -13.08 19.75 10.88
C GLU A 378 -11.84 20.18 11.68
N ASP A 379 -11.64 19.60 12.87
CA ASP A 379 -10.51 19.89 13.77
C ASP A 379 -9.37 18.84 13.69
N THR A 380 -9.53 17.81 12.85
CA THR A 380 -8.56 16.71 12.72
C THR A 380 -7.65 16.90 11.52
N LEU A 381 -6.35 16.68 11.71
CA LEU A 381 -5.40 16.63 10.62
C LEU A 381 -5.45 15.26 9.94
N PHE A 382 -5.95 15.21 8.71
CA PHE A 382 -6.05 14.00 7.89
C PHE A 382 -4.85 13.88 6.93
N ILE A 383 -4.27 12.67 6.81
CA ILE A 383 -3.10 12.39 5.98
C ILE A 383 -3.27 11.05 5.26
N ASN A 384 -2.90 11.03 3.98
CA ASN A 384 -2.82 9.81 3.16
C ASN A 384 -1.35 9.55 2.77
N PRO A 385 -0.68 8.53 3.35
CA PRO A 385 0.76 8.32 3.19
C PRO A 385 1.22 7.80 1.82
N GLY A 386 0.33 7.24 1.00
CA GLY A 386 0.67 6.56 -0.26
C GLY A 386 0.74 5.04 -0.12
N ALA A 387 1.39 4.36 -1.07
CA ALA A 387 1.47 2.91 -1.11
C ALA A 387 2.82 2.38 -1.63
N HIS A 388 3.02 1.06 -1.55
CA HIS A 388 4.04 0.26 -2.25
C HIS A 388 5.48 0.69 -1.96
N ALA A 389 5.73 1.29 -0.80
CA ALA A 389 7.01 1.92 -0.47
C ALA A 389 7.47 2.99 -1.49
N THR A 390 6.58 3.47 -2.36
CA THR A 390 6.86 4.52 -3.36
C THR A 390 6.81 5.93 -2.76
N TYR A 391 6.26 6.04 -1.54
CA TYR A 391 6.14 7.28 -0.81
C TYR A 391 6.52 7.12 0.67
N LEU A 392 6.93 8.22 1.28
CA LEU A 392 7.12 8.36 2.72
C LEU A 392 6.59 9.74 3.13
N THR A 393 5.84 9.83 4.22
CA THR A 393 5.41 11.13 4.75
C THR A 393 6.14 11.43 6.05
N GLN A 394 6.79 12.59 6.13
CA GLN A 394 7.25 13.18 7.38
C GLN A 394 6.19 14.14 7.91
N LEU A 395 5.80 13.95 9.17
CA LEU A 395 4.96 14.85 9.93
C LEU A 395 5.66 15.19 11.24
N ASN A 396 6.02 16.45 11.43
CA ASN A 396 6.54 16.92 12.70
C ASN A 396 5.43 17.66 13.45
N ILE A 397 4.98 17.10 14.57
CA ILE A 397 3.96 17.69 15.42
C ILE A 397 4.61 18.75 16.31
N ASN A 398 4.10 19.98 16.25
CA ASN A 398 4.54 21.07 17.11
C ASN A 398 3.58 21.21 18.29
N THR A 399 4.13 21.22 19.49
CA THR A 399 3.36 21.28 20.73
C THR A 399 3.76 22.46 21.59
N LEU A 400 2.81 22.97 22.37
CA LEU A 400 3.04 23.96 23.41
C LEU A 400 2.25 23.58 24.66
N ASN A 401 2.94 23.46 25.80
CA ASN A 401 2.35 22.95 27.05
C ASN A 401 1.66 21.60 26.84
N ASN A 402 2.37 20.69 26.16
CA ASN A 402 1.92 19.34 25.75
C ASN A 402 0.76 19.28 24.76
N LYS A 403 0.14 20.39 24.37
CA LYS A 403 -0.93 20.38 23.36
C LYS A 403 -0.39 20.60 21.97
N MET A 404 -0.93 19.90 20.98
CA MET A 404 -0.67 20.19 19.56
C MET A 404 -1.14 21.62 19.23
N ILE A 405 -0.26 22.40 18.62
CA ILE A 405 -0.57 23.76 18.14
C ILE A 405 -0.39 23.90 16.63
N GLY A 406 0.23 22.91 15.97
CA GLY A 406 0.45 22.91 14.54
C GLY A 406 1.38 21.79 14.10
N TYR A 407 1.80 21.86 12.85
CA TYR A 407 2.68 20.86 12.26
C TYR A 407 3.54 21.43 11.14
N THR A 408 4.61 20.71 10.80
CA THR A 408 5.25 20.78 9.48
C THR A 408 5.21 19.41 8.83
N ALA A 409 5.10 19.36 7.50
CA ALA A 409 5.04 18.10 6.80
C ALA A 409 5.78 18.16 5.47
N ASN A 410 6.40 17.05 5.11
CA ASN A 410 7.02 16.81 3.82
C ASN A 410 6.63 15.43 3.32
N GLN A 411 6.47 15.34 2.00
CA GLN A 411 6.02 14.14 1.33
C GLN A 411 7.05 13.74 0.29
N PHE A 412 7.65 12.57 0.48
CA PHE A 412 8.79 12.08 -0.29
C PHE A 412 8.30 11.09 -1.33
N VAL A 413 8.71 11.29 -2.59
CA VAL A 413 8.64 10.25 -3.62
C VAL A 413 9.95 9.49 -3.59
N ILE A 414 9.87 8.18 -3.45
CA ILE A 414 11.04 7.31 -3.31
C ILE A 414 11.55 6.94 -4.70
N THR A 415 12.76 7.39 -5.02
CA THR A 415 13.40 7.16 -6.34
C THR A 415 14.87 6.78 -6.19
N GLU A 416 15.55 6.40 -7.27
CA GLU A 416 16.95 6.00 -7.29
C GLU A 416 17.97 7.07 -6.86
N VAL A 417 17.57 8.33 -6.72
CA VAL A 417 18.47 9.36 -6.16
C VAL A 417 18.70 9.17 -4.65
N ILE A 418 17.85 8.38 -3.99
CA ILE A 418 18.00 8.02 -2.59
C ILE A 418 18.85 6.75 -2.50
N GLU A 419 19.96 6.83 -1.78
CA GLU A 419 20.82 5.67 -1.54
C GLU A 419 20.08 4.58 -0.75
N GLU A 420 20.37 3.31 -1.05
CA GLU A 420 19.81 2.17 -0.32
C GLU A 420 20.55 1.96 1.02
N ASN A 421 19.80 1.83 2.12
CA ASN A 421 20.36 1.50 3.41
C ASN A 421 20.98 0.09 3.38
N PRO A 422 22.28 -0.07 3.68
CA PRO A 422 22.97 -1.35 3.49
C PRO A 422 22.47 -2.46 4.42
N LYS A 423 21.99 -2.12 5.63
CA LYS A 423 21.48 -3.10 6.59
C LYS A 423 20.14 -3.67 6.14
N VAL A 424 19.23 -2.80 5.70
CA VAL A 424 17.92 -3.23 5.19
C VAL A 424 18.08 -3.93 3.85
N LYS A 425 18.94 -3.42 2.97
CA LYS A 425 19.29 -4.06 1.70
C LYS A 425 19.77 -5.50 1.90
N ALA A 426 20.65 -5.76 2.85
CA ALA A 426 21.15 -7.11 3.09
C ALA A 426 20.04 -8.12 3.45
N ILE A 427 18.99 -7.68 4.16
CA ILE A 427 17.82 -8.52 4.49
C ILE A 427 17.01 -8.81 3.22
N ILE A 428 16.77 -7.77 2.41
CA ILE A 428 16.02 -7.90 1.15
C ILE A 428 16.77 -8.80 0.17
N ASP A 429 18.08 -8.60 0.01
CA ASP A 429 18.93 -9.38 -0.88
C ASP A 429 18.94 -10.88 -0.48
N TYR A 430 18.96 -11.20 0.83
CA TYR A 430 18.83 -12.57 1.32
C TYR A 430 17.51 -13.22 0.87
N TYR A 431 16.36 -12.56 1.10
CA TYR A 431 15.07 -13.11 0.70
C TYR A 431 14.92 -13.18 -0.83
N ASN A 432 15.50 -12.24 -1.56
CA ASN A 432 15.49 -12.23 -3.01
C ASN A 432 16.33 -13.37 -3.60
N GLU A 433 17.48 -13.68 -3.00
CA GLU A 433 18.32 -14.83 -3.36
C GLU A 433 17.58 -16.15 -3.09
N GLU A 434 16.99 -16.31 -1.90
CA GLU A 434 16.21 -17.50 -1.55
C GLU A 434 14.99 -17.68 -2.46
N MET A 435 14.30 -16.59 -2.81
CA MET A 435 13.23 -16.63 -3.80
C MET A 435 13.77 -17.06 -5.17
N GLY A 436 14.91 -16.52 -5.62
CA GLY A 436 15.56 -16.93 -6.85
C GLY A 436 15.90 -18.41 -6.88
N ASN A 437 16.40 -18.97 -5.76
CA ASN A 437 16.71 -20.38 -5.63
C ASN A 437 15.48 -21.28 -5.82
N VAL A 438 14.32 -20.87 -5.30
CA VAL A 438 13.04 -21.58 -5.51
C VAL A 438 12.52 -21.40 -6.93
N MET A 439 12.49 -20.16 -7.43
CA MET A 439 11.90 -19.82 -8.72
C MET A 439 12.66 -20.43 -9.90
N ASN A 440 13.98 -20.60 -9.78
CA ASN A 440 14.84 -21.20 -10.81
C ASN A 440 14.87 -22.73 -10.77
N GLN A 441 14.18 -23.38 -9.82
CA GLN A 441 14.15 -24.83 -9.76
C GLN A 441 13.43 -25.40 -10.99
N VAL A 442 14.14 -26.26 -11.74
CA VAL A 442 13.57 -27.04 -12.84
C VAL A 442 12.68 -28.14 -12.27
N ILE A 443 11.42 -28.18 -12.71
CA ILE A 443 10.39 -29.10 -12.23
C ILE A 443 9.89 -30.07 -13.32
N GLY A 444 10.26 -29.86 -14.57
CA GLY A 444 9.90 -30.73 -15.69
C GLY A 444 10.43 -30.21 -17.03
N VAL A 445 9.96 -30.80 -18.12
CA VAL A 445 10.36 -30.44 -19.48
C VAL A 445 9.14 -30.29 -20.39
N ALA A 446 9.08 -29.19 -21.15
CA ALA A 446 8.13 -29.00 -22.24
C ALA A 446 8.78 -29.46 -23.56
N THR A 447 8.21 -30.45 -24.23
CA THR A 447 8.77 -30.99 -25.48
C THR A 447 8.69 -29.99 -26.65
N GLU A 448 7.71 -29.09 -26.60
CA GLU A 448 7.46 -28.02 -27.56
C GLU A 448 6.96 -26.74 -26.83
N HIS A 449 6.89 -25.63 -27.55
CA HIS A 449 6.42 -24.35 -26.99
C HIS A 449 4.89 -24.35 -26.81
N PHE A 450 4.44 -24.07 -25.59
CA PHE A 450 3.04 -23.85 -25.28
C PHE A 450 2.64 -22.40 -25.62
N THR A 451 2.10 -22.22 -26.82
CA THR A 451 1.67 -20.90 -27.30
C THR A 451 0.58 -20.30 -26.43
N TRP A 452 0.78 -19.04 -26.03
CA TRP A 452 -0.22 -18.24 -25.33
C TRP A 452 -0.36 -16.86 -25.97
N ALA A 453 -1.62 -16.44 -26.13
CA ALA A 453 -2.01 -15.05 -26.31
C ALA A 453 -3.43 -14.90 -25.80
N ALA A 454 -3.80 -13.73 -25.27
CA ALA A 454 -5.17 -13.46 -24.83
C ALA A 454 -6.18 -13.73 -25.97
N SER A 455 -5.82 -13.41 -27.22
CA SER A 455 -6.63 -13.66 -28.41
C SER A 455 -6.72 -15.12 -28.87
N LEU A 456 -6.01 -16.03 -28.20
CA LEU A 456 -6.08 -17.47 -28.41
C LEU A 456 -6.81 -18.13 -27.24
N VAL A 457 -6.28 -17.99 -26.02
CA VAL A 457 -6.81 -18.70 -24.86
C VAL A 457 -8.25 -18.28 -24.49
N ARG A 458 -8.68 -17.08 -24.90
CA ARG A 458 -10.00 -16.53 -24.56
C ARG A 458 -11.06 -16.68 -25.65
N ASN A 459 -10.78 -17.41 -26.73
CA ASN A 459 -11.78 -17.61 -27.79
C ASN A 459 -11.79 -19.00 -28.45
N ARG A 460 -10.84 -19.88 -28.11
CA ARG A 460 -10.74 -21.24 -28.64
C ARG A 460 -10.02 -22.16 -27.65
N GLU A 461 -10.00 -23.46 -27.94
CA GLU A 461 -9.20 -24.42 -27.17
C GLU A 461 -7.72 -24.04 -27.15
N ASN A 462 -7.07 -24.20 -26.00
CA ASN A 462 -5.65 -23.92 -25.84
C ASN A 462 -4.94 -25.05 -25.09
N ALA A 463 -3.85 -25.56 -25.66
CA ALA A 463 -3.11 -26.69 -25.13
C ALA A 463 -2.53 -26.45 -23.72
N LEU A 464 -2.13 -25.21 -23.39
CA LEU A 464 -1.67 -24.89 -22.04
C LEU A 464 -2.84 -24.92 -21.05
N ALA A 465 -3.96 -24.32 -21.41
CA ALA A 465 -5.14 -24.34 -20.54
C ALA A 465 -5.70 -25.77 -20.35
N ASN A 466 -5.57 -26.64 -21.37
CA ASN A 466 -5.88 -28.06 -21.25
C ASN A 466 -5.05 -28.73 -20.15
N VAL A 467 -3.72 -28.58 -20.17
CA VAL A 467 -2.85 -29.22 -19.15
C VAL A 467 -3.06 -28.61 -17.75
N VAL A 468 -3.36 -27.31 -17.66
CA VAL A 468 -3.74 -26.66 -16.39
C VAL A 468 -5.03 -27.25 -15.84
N ALA A 469 -6.07 -27.38 -16.67
CA ALA A 469 -7.33 -27.99 -16.25
C ALA A 469 -7.16 -29.49 -15.91
N ASP A 470 -6.26 -30.20 -16.59
CA ASP A 470 -5.95 -31.60 -16.29
C ASP A 470 -5.25 -31.76 -14.94
N ALA A 471 -4.33 -30.85 -14.61
CA ALA A 471 -3.69 -30.85 -13.30
C ALA A 471 -4.71 -30.74 -12.16
N GLN A 472 -5.68 -29.83 -12.32
CA GLN A 472 -6.79 -29.67 -11.37
C GLN A 472 -7.65 -30.94 -11.29
N LYS A 473 -8.00 -31.52 -12.44
CA LYS A 473 -8.81 -32.73 -12.51
C LYS A 473 -8.11 -33.95 -11.87
N ASP A 474 -6.82 -34.15 -12.17
CA ASP A 474 -6.01 -35.26 -11.63
C ASP A 474 -5.88 -35.15 -10.11
N TYR A 475 -5.66 -33.94 -9.58
CA TYR A 475 -5.48 -33.74 -8.15
C TYR A 475 -6.75 -33.99 -7.34
N PHE A 476 -7.90 -33.47 -7.80
CA PHE A 476 -9.17 -33.59 -7.07
C PHE A 476 -10.00 -34.82 -7.47
N LEU A 477 -9.57 -35.59 -8.47
CA LEU A 477 -10.36 -36.68 -9.06
C LEU A 477 -11.78 -36.24 -9.45
N ALA A 478 -11.86 -35.02 -10.00
CA ALA A 478 -13.09 -34.35 -10.35
C ALA A 478 -13.71 -34.92 -11.63
N ASP A 479 -15.03 -34.76 -11.76
CA ASP A 479 -15.73 -35.16 -12.98
C ASP A 479 -15.50 -34.11 -14.08
N ILE A 480 -15.55 -32.82 -13.70
CA ILE A 480 -15.46 -31.66 -14.60
C ILE A 480 -14.54 -30.60 -13.98
N VAL A 481 -13.80 -29.88 -14.83
CA VAL A 481 -13.07 -28.66 -14.47
C VAL A 481 -13.53 -27.52 -15.36
N LEU A 482 -13.84 -26.37 -14.76
CA LEU A 482 -14.11 -25.12 -15.47
C LEU A 482 -13.06 -24.09 -15.07
N GLN A 483 -12.17 -23.74 -16.01
CA GLN A 483 -11.11 -22.77 -15.83
C GLN A 483 -11.39 -21.55 -16.71
N ASN A 484 -11.70 -20.40 -16.11
CA ASN A 484 -11.79 -19.16 -16.88
C ASN A 484 -10.41 -18.81 -17.47
N SER A 485 -10.39 -18.54 -18.77
CA SER A 485 -9.19 -18.29 -19.57
C SER A 485 -8.40 -17.06 -19.10
N GLY A 486 -9.07 -16.12 -18.42
CA GLY A 486 -8.45 -14.98 -17.75
C GLY A 486 -7.40 -15.37 -16.70
N GLY A 487 -7.52 -16.57 -16.10
CA GLY A 487 -6.60 -17.11 -15.09
C GLY A 487 -5.31 -17.74 -15.65
N VAL A 488 -5.24 -17.99 -16.96
CA VAL A 488 -4.02 -18.49 -17.64
C VAL A 488 -3.35 -17.32 -18.37
N ARG A 489 -2.10 -16.99 -18.02
CA ARG A 489 -1.53 -15.66 -18.26
C ARG A 489 -0.31 -15.60 -19.16
N SER A 490 0.40 -16.71 -19.36
CA SER A 490 1.56 -16.75 -20.24
C SER A 490 1.79 -18.15 -20.76
N GLY A 491 2.62 -18.27 -21.81
CA GLY A 491 3.02 -19.54 -22.41
C GLY A 491 4.21 -20.15 -21.69
N ILE A 492 4.53 -21.41 -22.02
CA ILE A 492 5.72 -22.10 -21.50
C ILE A 492 6.64 -22.42 -22.69
N ASN A 493 7.91 -22.04 -22.58
CA ASN A 493 8.88 -22.29 -23.63
C ASN A 493 9.26 -23.76 -23.74
N LYS A 494 9.65 -24.20 -24.94
CA LYS A 494 10.26 -25.52 -25.13
C LYS A 494 11.53 -25.62 -24.28
N GLY A 495 11.72 -26.76 -23.61
CA GLY A 495 12.89 -27.04 -22.79
C GLY A 495 12.53 -27.20 -21.32
N GLU A 496 13.46 -26.86 -20.45
CA GLU A 496 13.27 -26.92 -18.99
C GLU A 496 12.12 -26.00 -18.56
N ILE A 497 11.24 -26.54 -17.69
CA ILE A 497 10.17 -25.81 -17.05
C ILE A 497 10.62 -25.52 -15.62
N THR A 498 10.67 -24.24 -15.27
CA THR A 498 10.99 -23.77 -13.93
C THR A 498 9.74 -23.48 -13.10
N VAL A 499 9.89 -23.34 -11.79
CA VAL A 499 8.80 -22.84 -10.92
C VAL A 499 8.33 -21.45 -11.37
N ASN A 500 9.25 -20.58 -11.81
CA ASN A 500 8.91 -19.26 -12.34
C ASN A 500 7.96 -19.35 -13.55
N ASP A 501 8.18 -20.28 -14.48
CA ASP A 501 7.30 -20.48 -15.63
C ASP A 501 5.85 -20.81 -15.19
N ILE A 502 5.68 -21.54 -14.09
CA ILE A 502 4.36 -21.87 -13.52
C ILE A 502 3.70 -20.67 -12.86
N TYR A 503 4.47 -19.89 -12.10
CA TYR A 503 3.97 -18.67 -11.48
C TYR A 503 3.57 -17.64 -12.54
N MET A 504 4.32 -17.53 -13.64
CA MET A 504 3.96 -16.69 -14.77
C MET A 504 2.72 -17.21 -15.52
N ALA A 505 2.55 -18.53 -15.63
CA ALA A 505 1.42 -19.13 -16.35
C ALA A 505 0.11 -19.02 -15.55
N CYS A 506 0.15 -19.24 -14.23
CA CYS A 506 -1.03 -19.28 -13.35
C CYS A 506 -0.81 -18.46 -12.05
N PRO A 507 -0.63 -17.13 -12.13
CA PRO A 507 -0.27 -16.32 -10.97
C PRO A 507 -1.38 -16.17 -9.92
N PHE A 508 -2.63 -16.50 -10.26
CA PHE A 508 -3.81 -16.17 -9.45
C PHE A 508 -4.60 -17.40 -8.98
N ASN A 509 -5.52 -17.13 -8.04
CA ASN A 509 -6.67 -17.93 -7.62
C ASN A 509 -6.38 -19.24 -6.87
N LYS A 510 -7.21 -19.50 -5.86
CA LYS A 510 -7.28 -20.79 -5.16
C LYS A 510 -8.38 -21.66 -5.77
N LEU A 511 -8.29 -22.97 -5.57
CA LEU A 511 -9.24 -23.94 -6.11
C LEU A 511 -10.31 -24.28 -5.08
N ILE A 512 -11.56 -24.33 -5.54
CA ILE A 512 -12.67 -24.88 -4.78
C ILE A 512 -13.27 -26.06 -5.53
N PHE A 513 -13.85 -26.97 -4.76
CA PHE A 513 -14.53 -28.15 -5.25
C PHE A 513 -16.00 -28.03 -4.90
N ILE A 514 -16.86 -28.12 -5.91
CA ILE A 514 -18.29 -27.91 -5.77
C ILE A 514 -19.05 -29.12 -6.32
N GLU A 515 -20.27 -29.30 -5.85
CA GLU A 515 -21.26 -30.14 -6.49
C GLU A 515 -22.22 -29.25 -7.27
N ALA A 516 -22.38 -29.47 -8.57
CA ALA A 516 -23.30 -28.72 -9.42
C ALA A 516 -24.11 -29.67 -10.31
N ASP A 517 -25.36 -29.34 -10.63
CA ASP A 517 -26.09 -30.11 -11.65
C ASP A 517 -25.62 -29.77 -13.07
N GLY A 518 -25.90 -30.67 -14.02
CA GLY A 518 -25.53 -30.48 -15.41
C GLY A 518 -26.13 -29.20 -16.03
N LYS A 519 -27.30 -28.76 -15.53
CA LYS A 519 -27.88 -27.49 -15.96
C LYS A 519 -27.02 -26.29 -15.54
N THR A 520 -26.52 -26.24 -14.32
CA THR A 520 -25.58 -25.20 -13.88
C THR A 520 -24.28 -25.22 -14.69
N VAL A 521 -23.75 -26.41 -15.03
CA VAL A 521 -22.57 -26.53 -15.90
C VAL A 521 -22.85 -25.97 -17.30
N TRP A 522 -24.03 -26.28 -17.86
CA TRP A 522 -24.48 -25.72 -19.14
C TRP A 522 -24.57 -24.19 -19.10
N GLU A 523 -25.23 -23.65 -18.07
CA GLU A 523 -25.41 -22.21 -17.87
C GLU A 523 -24.06 -21.49 -17.73
N ALA A 524 -23.09 -22.07 -17.03
CA ALA A 524 -21.74 -21.52 -16.91
C ALA A 524 -21.02 -21.48 -18.28
N ILE A 525 -21.04 -22.57 -19.06
CA ILE A 525 -20.39 -22.57 -20.38
C ILE A 525 -21.09 -21.58 -21.33
N GLU A 526 -22.42 -21.53 -21.35
CA GLU A 526 -23.16 -20.54 -22.14
C GLU A 526 -22.79 -19.11 -21.75
N HIS A 527 -22.69 -18.82 -20.44
CA HIS A 527 -22.26 -17.51 -19.94
C HIS A 527 -20.86 -17.15 -20.42
N GLY A 528 -19.90 -18.07 -20.32
CA GLY A 528 -18.53 -17.87 -20.79
C GLY A 528 -18.42 -17.53 -22.28
N LEU A 529 -19.44 -17.86 -23.08
CA LEU A 529 -19.51 -17.58 -24.52
C LEU A 529 -20.17 -16.23 -24.86
N THR A 530 -20.78 -15.53 -23.90
CA THR A 530 -21.57 -14.31 -24.11
C THR A 530 -20.84 -13.24 -24.92
N LEU A 531 -19.55 -13.02 -24.62
CA LEU A 531 -18.74 -11.97 -25.26
C LEU A 531 -18.02 -12.43 -26.53
N TYR A 532 -18.05 -13.73 -26.87
CA TYR A 532 -17.42 -14.22 -28.10
C TYR A 532 -17.96 -13.48 -29.35
N PRO A 533 -17.08 -12.98 -30.26
CA PRO A 533 -15.65 -13.30 -30.40
C PRO A 533 -14.67 -12.37 -29.63
N ASN A 534 -15.16 -11.47 -28.77
CA ASN A 534 -14.28 -10.67 -27.93
C ASN A 534 -13.46 -11.55 -26.97
N THR A 535 -12.29 -11.05 -26.59
CA THR A 535 -11.26 -11.83 -25.88
C THR A 535 -11.25 -11.49 -24.39
N ASP A 536 -12.43 -11.58 -23.76
CA ASP A 536 -12.62 -11.34 -22.33
C ASP A 536 -12.29 -12.60 -21.52
N GLY A 537 -11.94 -12.43 -20.23
CA GLY A 537 -11.42 -13.52 -19.39
C GLY A 537 -12.40 -14.66 -19.11
N GLN A 538 -13.70 -14.42 -19.30
CA GLN A 538 -14.78 -15.33 -18.93
C GLN A 538 -14.87 -16.60 -19.80
N PHE A 539 -14.20 -16.66 -20.96
CA PHE A 539 -14.24 -17.87 -21.80
C PHE A 539 -13.68 -19.07 -21.04
N LEU A 540 -14.42 -20.18 -20.99
CA LEU A 540 -14.07 -21.34 -20.19
C LEU A 540 -13.26 -22.38 -20.98
N GLN A 541 -12.08 -22.69 -20.43
CA GLN A 541 -11.28 -23.86 -20.75
C GLN A 541 -11.70 -25.01 -19.83
N VAL A 542 -11.61 -26.25 -20.32
CA VAL A 542 -12.26 -27.38 -19.67
C VAL A 542 -11.39 -28.63 -19.59
N SER A 543 -11.66 -29.47 -18.59
CA SER A 543 -11.25 -30.88 -18.54
C SER A 543 -12.43 -31.71 -18.04
N GLY A 544 -12.52 -32.98 -18.45
CA GLY A 544 -13.65 -33.85 -18.10
C GLY A 544 -14.78 -33.90 -19.13
N ILE A 545 -14.85 -32.87 -19.98
CA ILE A 545 -15.89 -32.68 -20.99
C ILE A 545 -15.31 -32.10 -22.28
N LYS A 546 -16.10 -32.18 -23.35
CA LYS A 546 -15.94 -31.42 -24.60
C LYS A 546 -17.22 -30.63 -24.85
N TYR A 547 -17.13 -29.45 -25.46
CA TYR A 547 -18.31 -28.70 -25.86
C TYR A 547 -18.21 -28.13 -27.28
N ILE A 548 -19.37 -27.98 -27.90
CA ILE A 548 -19.53 -27.45 -29.25
C ILE A 548 -20.41 -26.21 -29.16
N PHE A 549 -20.01 -25.10 -29.78
CA PHE A 549 -20.84 -23.89 -29.85
C PHE A 549 -20.86 -23.27 -31.24
N ASP A 550 -21.94 -22.57 -31.57
CA ASP A 550 -22.12 -21.82 -32.81
C ASP A 550 -21.75 -20.34 -32.60
N GLY A 551 -20.61 -19.92 -33.16
CA GLY A 551 -20.09 -18.56 -33.07
C GLY A 551 -20.99 -17.51 -33.73
N ALA A 552 -21.86 -17.92 -34.66
CA ALA A 552 -22.77 -17.03 -35.35
C ALA A 552 -23.98 -16.63 -34.49
N GLN A 553 -24.36 -17.46 -33.52
CA GLN A 553 -25.53 -17.23 -32.65
C GLN A 553 -25.34 -16.05 -31.69
N ILE A 554 -26.47 -15.54 -31.20
CA ILE A 554 -26.53 -14.52 -30.16
C ILE A 554 -26.18 -15.12 -28.80
N ALA A 555 -25.71 -14.30 -27.87
CA ALA A 555 -25.46 -14.71 -26.49
C ALA A 555 -26.70 -15.36 -25.86
N GLY A 556 -26.50 -16.42 -25.07
CA GLY A 556 -27.57 -17.23 -24.49
C GLY A 556 -28.11 -18.33 -25.40
N GLN A 557 -27.64 -18.42 -26.65
CA GLN A 557 -28.00 -19.47 -27.62
C GLN A 557 -26.79 -20.02 -28.39
N LYS A 558 -25.56 -19.84 -27.88
CA LYS A 558 -24.34 -20.25 -28.58
C LYS A 558 -24.02 -21.72 -28.37
N LEU A 559 -24.19 -22.25 -27.16
CA LEU A 559 -23.83 -23.62 -26.82
C LEU A 559 -24.77 -24.62 -27.51
N VAL A 560 -24.18 -25.55 -28.26
CA VAL A 560 -24.89 -26.58 -29.02
C VAL A 560 -24.94 -27.90 -28.24
N SER A 561 -23.81 -28.31 -27.65
CA SER A 561 -23.75 -29.55 -26.87
C SER A 561 -22.55 -29.60 -25.92
N ILE A 562 -22.69 -30.39 -24.86
CA ILE A 562 -21.61 -30.81 -23.96
C ILE A 562 -21.57 -32.34 -23.93
N ILE A 563 -20.39 -32.91 -24.14
CA ILE A 563 -20.12 -34.34 -24.22
C ILE A 563 -19.16 -34.72 -23.10
N MET A 564 -19.51 -35.72 -22.29
CA MET A 564 -18.68 -36.27 -21.23
C MET A 564 -17.53 -37.11 -21.80
N ASN A 565 -16.47 -37.34 -21.02
CA ASN A 565 -15.34 -38.18 -21.45
C ASN A 565 -15.70 -39.61 -21.89
N ASP A 566 -16.80 -40.17 -21.39
CA ASP A 566 -17.29 -41.50 -21.80
C ASP A 566 -18.09 -41.47 -23.12
N GLY A 567 -18.24 -40.29 -23.73
CA GLY A 567 -18.97 -40.05 -24.96
C GLY A 567 -20.47 -39.80 -24.77
N SER A 568 -20.99 -39.87 -23.54
CA SER A 568 -22.40 -39.57 -23.25
C SER A 568 -22.66 -38.05 -23.29
N PRO A 569 -23.87 -37.60 -23.67
CA PRO A 569 -24.26 -36.20 -23.51
C PRO A 569 -24.37 -35.84 -22.03
N LEU A 570 -24.10 -34.57 -21.69
CA LEU A 570 -24.31 -34.06 -20.33
C LEU A 570 -25.78 -34.23 -19.90
N ASP A 571 -26.00 -35.01 -18.84
CA ASP A 571 -27.31 -35.08 -18.18
C ASP A 571 -27.51 -33.82 -17.33
N LEU A 572 -28.50 -33.00 -17.71
CA LEU A 572 -28.79 -31.71 -17.07
C LEU A 572 -29.30 -31.84 -15.63
N THR A 573 -29.81 -33.00 -15.24
CA THR A 573 -30.40 -33.24 -13.91
C THR A 573 -29.44 -33.92 -12.94
N LYS A 574 -28.42 -34.61 -13.47
CA LYS A 574 -27.39 -35.29 -12.68
C LYS A 574 -26.47 -34.27 -12.00
N LYS A 575 -26.04 -34.58 -10.78
CA LYS A 575 -25.00 -33.83 -10.04
C LYS A 575 -23.61 -34.32 -10.41
N TYR A 576 -22.68 -33.39 -10.56
CA TYR A 576 -21.28 -33.61 -10.90
C TYR A 576 -20.38 -32.93 -9.88
N ARG A 577 -19.22 -33.53 -9.64
CA ARG A 577 -18.15 -32.92 -8.86
C ARG A 577 -17.29 -32.06 -9.77
N VAL A 578 -17.35 -30.75 -9.56
CA VAL A 578 -16.73 -29.74 -10.43
C VAL A 578 -15.65 -29.00 -9.67
N VAL A 579 -14.46 -28.88 -10.26
CA VAL A 579 -13.43 -27.96 -9.75
C VAL A 579 -13.51 -26.66 -10.51
N ILE A 580 -13.53 -25.56 -9.76
CA ILE A 580 -13.46 -24.20 -10.27
C ILE A 580 -12.47 -23.41 -9.40
N ASN A 581 -12.11 -22.21 -9.85
CA ASN A 581 -11.38 -21.29 -9.00
C ASN A 581 -12.33 -20.43 -8.14
N ASP A 582 -11.80 -19.96 -7.01
CA ASP A 582 -12.49 -19.11 -6.04
C ASP A 582 -13.03 -17.80 -6.66
N PHE A 583 -12.34 -17.21 -7.64
CA PHE A 583 -12.80 -16.02 -8.34
C PHE A 583 -14.17 -16.22 -9.01
N ILE A 584 -14.31 -17.25 -9.86
CA ILE A 584 -15.64 -17.54 -10.47
C ILE A 584 -16.60 -18.21 -9.48
N GLY A 585 -16.09 -18.89 -8.46
CA GLY A 585 -16.87 -19.44 -7.34
C GLY A 585 -17.46 -18.39 -6.40
N GLY A 586 -16.96 -17.15 -6.45
CA GLY A 586 -17.52 -15.97 -5.80
C GLY A 586 -18.33 -15.07 -6.73
N GLY A 587 -18.59 -15.48 -7.98
CA GLY A 587 -19.35 -14.70 -8.98
C GLY A 587 -18.49 -13.79 -9.87
N GLY A 588 -17.16 -13.84 -9.77
CA GLY A 588 -16.25 -13.15 -10.70
C GLY A 588 -16.53 -13.51 -12.16
N ASP A 589 -16.18 -12.63 -13.10
CA ASP A 589 -16.54 -12.73 -14.53
C ASP A 589 -18.06 -12.88 -14.80
N GLY A 590 -18.92 -12.60 -13.80
CA GLY A 590 -20.38 -12.71 -13.89
C GLY A 590 -20.91 -14.15 -13.75
N PHE A 591 -20.13 -15.07 -13.20
CA PHE A 591 -20.52 -16.47 -13.00
C PHE A 591 -21.42 -16.66 -11.76
N ASP A 592 -22.53 -15.92 -11.69
CA ASP A 592 -23.48 -15.95 -10.56
C ASP A 592 -24.03 -17.37 -10.30
N MET A 593 -24.21 -18.16 -11.36
CA MET A 593 -24.66 -19.55 -11.25
C MET A 593 -23.67 -20.48 -10.54
N LEU A 594 -22.39 -20.08 -10.42
CA LEU A 594 -21.34 -20.80 -9.70
C LEU A 594 -21.01 -20.16 -8.34
N ASN A 595 -21.70 -19.07 -7.97
CA ASN A 595 -21.43 -18.37 -6.72
C ASN A 595 -21.91 -19.21 -5.52
N VAL A 596 -20.94 -19.84 -4.84
CA VAL A 596 -21.13 -20.67 -3.64
C VAL A 596 -20.34 -20.17 -2.44
N LEU A 597 -19.60 -19.06 -2.60
CA LEU A 597 -18.75 -18.49 -1.54
C LEU A 597 -19.38 -17.27 -0.84
N ASN A 598 -20.54 -16.80 -1.30
CA ASN A 598 -21.33 -15.76 -0.61
C ASN A 598 -22.42 -16.39 0.27
N ASP A 599 -22.24 -16.36 1.59
CA ASP A 599 -23.11 -17.06 2.56
C ASP A 599 -24.38 -16.28 2.97
N GLU A 600 -24.44 -14.95 2.76
CA GLU A 600 -25.65 -14.17 3.12
C GLU A 600 -26.75 -14.35 2.06
N GLU A 601 -26.36 -14.45 0.78
CA GLU A 601 -27.23 -14.82 -0.35
C GLU A 601 -26.40 -15.54 -1.44
N PRO A 602 -26.20 -16.86 -1.36
CA PRO A 602 -25.57 -17.59 -2.47
C PRO A 602 -26.43 -17.42 -3.72
N LEU A 603 -25.86 -16.83 -4.77
CA LEU A 603 -26.60 -16.59 -6.02
C LEU A 603 -26.90 -17.92 -6.73
N SER A 604 -26.05 -18.93 -6.52
CA SER A 604 -26.32 -20.27 -7.02
C SER A 604 -27.38 -20.98 -6.18
N LYS A 605 -28.45 -21.43 -6.83
CA LYS A 605 -29.49 -22.28 -6.24
C LYS A 605 -29.30 -23.77 -6.51
N SER A 606 -28.28 -24.11 -7.30
CA SER A 606 -28.08 -25.45 -7.87
C SER A 606 -26.65 -25.98 -7.74
N ALA A 607 -25.72 -25.16 -7.24
CA ALA A 607 -24.40 -25.59 -6.82
C ALA A 607 -24.23 -25.52 -5.29
N SER A 608 -23.35 -26.35 -4.75
CA SER A 608 -22.97 -26.32 -3.33
C SER A 608 -21.48 -26.57 -3.17
N LEU A 609 -20.86 -25.90 -2.19
CA LEU A 609 -19.44 -26.08 -1.87
C LEU A 609 -19.21 -27.46 -1.23
N ILE A 610 -18.33 -28.28 -1.81
CA ILE A 610 -17.84 -29.53 -1.20
C ILE A 610 -16.61 -29.23 -0.35
N LEU A 611 -15.63 -28.54 -0.93
CA LEU A 611 -14.35 -28.23 -0.30
C LEU A 611 -13.81 -26.90 -0.81
N ASN A 612 -13.43 -26.02 0.10
CA ASN A 612 -12.52 -24.93 -0.21
C ASN A 612 -11.10 -25.41 0.11
N SER A 613 -10.28 -25.61 -0.93
CA SER A 613 -9.00 -26.30 -0.75
C SER A 613 -7.90 -25.40 -0.17
N ASN A 614 -8.05 -24.07 -0.29
CA ASN A 614 -6.97 -23.09 -0.10
C ASN A 614 -5.70 -23.32 -0.94
N LEU A 615 -5.72 -24.21 -1.93
CA LEU A 615 -4.58 -24.51 -2.80
C LEU A 615 -4.63 -23.65 -4.05
N TYR A 616 -3.51 -23.01 -4.42
CA TYR A 616 -3.45 -22.24 -5.65
C TYR A 616 -3.40 -23.13 -6.89
N VAL A 617 -3.92 -22.61 -8.01
CA VAL A 617 -3.81 -23.27 -9.32
C VAL A 617 -2.35 -23.59 -9.66
N ARG A 618 -1.43 -22.64 -9.42
CA ARG A 618 0.01 -22.82 -9.64
C ARG A 618 0.62 -23.98 -8.85
N ASP A 619 0.17 -24.21 -7.62
CA ASP A 619 0.76 -25.26 -6.76
C ASP A 619 0.36 -26.64 -7.28
N ILE A 620 -0.91 -26.79 -7.68
CA ILE A 620 -1.41 -28.02 -8.30
C ILE A 620 -0.76 -28.24 -9.67
N PHE A 621 -0.59 -27.19 -10.47
CA PHE A 621 0.04 -27.29 -11.78
C PHE A 621 1.53 -27.66 -11.67
N LYS A 622 2.26 -27.03 -10.74
CA LYS A 622 3.63 -27.41 -10.39
C LYS A 622 3.71 -28.89 -9.99
N TYR A 623 2.88 -29.33 -9.04
CA TYR A 623 2.86 -30.71 -8.58
C TYR A 623 2.58 -31.70 -9.73
N TYR A 624 1.66 -31.34 -10.63
CA TYR A 624 1.34 -32.16 -11.79
C TYR A 624 2.54 -32.30 -12.74
N ILE A 625 3.27 -31.21 -13.00
CA ILE A 625 4.47 -31.25 -13.84
C ILE A 625 5.59 -32.07 -13.18
N GLU A 626 5.83 -31.88 -11.87
CA GLU A 626 6.80 -32.69 -11.11
C GLU A 626 6.49 -34.19 -11.19
N LYS A 627 5.20 -34.56 -11.16
CA LYS A 627 4.73 -35.95 -11.29
C LYS A 627 4.86 -36.49 -12.72
N LYS A 628 4.61 -35.67 -13.74
CA LYS A 628 4.68 -36.08 -15.16
C LYS A 628 6.11 -36.12 -15.69
N GLY A 629 6.97 -35.22 -15.21
CA GLY A 629 8.34 -35.01 -15.70
C GLY A 629 8.41 -34.33 -17.07
N GLU A 630 7.55 -34.74 -18.01
CA GLU A 630 7.50 -34.23 -19.38
C GLU A 630 6.06 -33.92 -19.79
N ILE A 631 5.84 -32.77 -20.45
CA ILE A 631 4.54 -32.38 -21.03
C ILE A 631 4.70 -31.91 -22.48
N ALA A 632 3.64 -32.08 -23.27
CA ALA A 632 3.57 -31.67 -24.68
C ALA A 632 2.28 -30.87 -24.93
N PRO A 633 2.28 -29.89 -25.85
CA PRO A 633 1.08 -29.16 -26.20
C PRO A 633 0.14 -30.04 -27.04
N ILE A 634 -0.97 -30.47 -26.46
CA ILE A 634 -1.97 -31.33 -27.13
C ILE A 634 -3.32 -30.59 -27.17
N LEU A 635 -3.88 -30.47 -28.37
CA LEU A 635 -5.28 -30.12 -28.58
C LEU A 635 -6.07 -31.43 -28.79
N GLU A 636 -7.20 -31.57 -28.09
CA GLU A 636 -7.99 -32.81 -28.07
C GLU A 636 -9.42 -32.59 -28.57
N ASP A 637 -9.65 -31.47 -29.26
CA ASP A 637 -10.94 -31.00 -29.72
C ASP A 637 -11.95 -30.88 -28.56
N ARG A 638 -11.47 -30.43 -27.39
CA ARG A 638 -12.31 -30.13 -26.21
C ARG A 638 -13.28 -28.99 -26.47
N ILE A 639 -12.92 -28.05 -27.35
CA ILE A 639 -13.77 -26.91 -27.69
C ILE A 639 -13.87 -26.79 -29.21
N GLN A 640 -15.06 -27.02 -29.76
CA GLN A 640 -15.32 -26.93 -31.20
C GLN A 640 -16.24 -25.75 -31.52
N ILE A 641 -15.87 -24.97 -32.53
CA ILE A 641 -16.60 -23.78 -32.97
C ILE A 641 -17.23 -24.05 -34.33
N ILE A 642 -18.55 -24.03 -34.39
CA ILE A 642 -19.32 -24.01 -35.64
C ILE A 642 -19.54 -22.54 -36.03
N ASN A 643 -19.44 -22.22 -37.32
CA ASN A 643 -19.60 -20.85 -37.87
C ASN A 643 -18.82 -19.77 -37.07
N PRO A 644 -17.48 -19.86 -36.99
CA PRO A 644 -16.68 -18.91 -36.21
C PRO A 644 -16.83 -17.48 -36.74
N LYS A 645 -16.98 -16.53 -35.83
CA LYS A 645 -16.82 -15.09 -36.13
C LYS A 645 -15.33 -14.72 -35.97
N HIS A 646 -14.81 -14.00 -36.96
CA HIS A 646 -13.45 -13.48 -37.02
C HIS A 646 -13.37 -12.04 -36.56
#